data_AF-A0A8J8Q1X3-F1
#
_entry.id   AF-A0A8J8Q1X3-F1
#
_cell.length_a   1.000
_cell.length_b   1.000
_cell.length_c   1.000
_cell.angle_alpha   90.00
_cell.angle_beta   90.00
_cell.angle_gamma   90.00
#
_symmetry.space_group_name_H-M   'P 1'
#
loop_
_entity.id
_entity.type
_entity.pdbx_description
1 polymer ?
#
loop_
_entity_poly.entity_id
_entity_poly.type
_entity_poly.pdbx_seq_one_letter_code
_entity_poly.pdbx_strand_id
1 'polypeptide(L)'
;MTGETDEGALRSVLVDNVGLSPYEVDVYLALLRRGRQTMSELSSASDVPQQRVYDTVETLRERGFVQTVDDHPAEAYAIEPTEVISPIRNRLESAEKSLESLYESVDDVEGGVRVFSSASTIRRYVERVVDAAETTLLILVPVRSLDVLDAIQLPEDVNIQLLVAGLDGLLHDDQFDADLDVPAAVDELRGVMTDEPLVLVADGTTCFVRLDSEDDEGEGWGYYVANPELAFMIDRYLVQTRWSRGIPHETVDSGRDEPEFPSEYVRIGNCLADLDRAARTRPLESFSVAFEGYEVESGEPVSAEGTLVDYYHSEHDRHAYVELELDESDDGTVVRVGGWKALTEDYEARRFTIFDRTREKGFELDAETRAYLDTCREWDLTDVESQSVVTGLDGYVDRMREFVDSRGPGGSYKPLLEFESVKERLVEASSMTRSPTFEWVETETKPGGHPAHAGSIFSAFDYDVSMIGTFGEPTADPFQLAFPDADFFSVGNPSTTDYVQFETGKLLIQDRDVVAGLDYETIRERVTMDALAEAIDGASLMSLSGWGTVPSIPSILECLVDEVWPLTSSPPEQILLMAGTVELLSETDLPAGIATLDEVDSIVPITLVTTRKQALHYAHVFGEEPTNSIPRLADIVQRRLNLSRVAVHTPYEAALATERDTIAARGHLQEFTYGSGNAEDHFAAGFAIGQLEGLSDGASLVLGNATASYHNQFGSIPDPDDLDWYLTEYDELPNE
;
A
#
# COMPACT_ATOMS: atom_id res chain seq x y z
N MET A 1 2.08 -70.05 -2.93
CA MET A 1 0.94 -70.25 -2.01
C MET A 1 -0.30 -70.32 -2.86
N THR A 2 -1.01 -71.44 -2.83
CA THR A 2 -2.29 -71.65 -3.52
C THR A 2 -3.36 -70.82 -2.85
N GLY A 3 -3.80 -69.74 -3.49
CA GLY A 3 -4.93 -68.94 -3.02
C GLY A 3 -6.19 -69.80 -3.08
N GLU A 4 -6.80 -70.07 -1.93
CA GLU A 4 -8.23 -70.40 -1.88
C GLU A 4 -8.95 -69.21 -2.53
N THR A 5 -9.35 -69.38 -3.79
CA THR A 5 -10.28 -68.46 -4.43
C THR A 5 -11.53 -68.49 -3.58
N ASP A 6 -11.95 -67.34 -3.03
CA ASP A 6 -13.21 -67.24 -2.31
C ASP A 6 -14.33 -67.54 -3.31
N GLU A 7 -14.71 -68.81 -3.37
CA GLU A 7 -15.67 -69.33 -4.33
C GLU A 7 -17.05 -68.69 -4.12
N GLY A 8 -17.34 -68.26 -2.90
CA GLY A 8 -18.55 -67.49 -2.57
C GLY A 8 -18.54 -66.13 -3.26
N ALA A 9 -17.44 -65.39 -3.15
CA ALA A 9 -17.27 -64.10 -3.82
C ALA A 9 -17.30 -64.24 -5.35
N LEU A 10 -16.62 -65.24 -5.92
CA LEU A 10 -16.64 -65.49 -7.37
C LEU A 10 -18.05 -65.81 -7.87
N ARG A 11 -18.82 -66.61 -7.13
CA ARG A 11 -20.21 -66.92 -7.47
C ARG A 11 -21.08 -65.67 -7.45
N SER A 12 -20.96 -64.80 -6.44
CA SER A 12 -21.68 -63.53 -6.38
C SER A 12 -21.34 -62.63 -7.57
N VAL A 13 -20.05 -62.50 -7.93
CA VAL A 13 -19.65 -61.70 -9.10
C VAL A 13 -20.28 -62.22 -10.39
N LEU A 14 -20.26 -63.54 -10.60
CA LEU A 14 -20.86 -64.15 -11.81
C LEU A 14 -22.38 -63.99 -11.87
N VAL A 15 -23.07 -63.95 -10.72
CA VAL A 15 -24.52 -63.72 -10.67
C VAL A 15 -24.85 -62.25 -10.83
N ASP A 16 -24.28 -61.39 -9.98
CA ASP A 16 -24.71 -60.01 -9.82
C ASP A 16 -24.17 -59.09 -10.93
N ASN A 17 -22.94 -59.36 -11.42
CA ASN A 17 -22.25 -58.48 -12.36
C ASN A 17 -22.21 -59.05 -13.79
N VAL A 18 -22.15 -60.37 -13.93
CA VAL A 18 -22.17 -61.05 -15.25
C VAL A 18 -23.58 -61.50 -15.64
N GLY A 19 -24.49 -61.62 -14.66
CA GLY A 19 -25.89 -61.98 -14.90
C GLY A 19 -26.10 -63.46 -15.22
N LEU A 20 -25.25 -64.36 -14.72
CA LEU A 20 -25.48 -65.81 -14.81
C LEU A 20 -26.46 -66.26 -13.73
N SER A 21 -27.35 -67.19 -14.05
CA SER A 21 -28.19 -67.85 -13.06
C SER A 21 -27.36 -68.82 -12.20
N PRO A 22 -27.82 -69.19 -10.98
CA PRO A 22 -27.09 -70.13 -10.14
C PRO A 22 -26.74 -71.45 -10.84
N TYR A 23 -27.67 -72.00 -11.64
CA TYR A 23 -27.45 -73.22 -12.41
C TYR A 23 -26.41 -73.04 -13.54
N GLU A 24 -26.39 -71.88 -14.19
CA GLU A 24 -25.38 -71.53 -15.20
C GLU A 24 -24.00 -71.42 -14.58
N VAL A 25 -23.89 -70.81 -13.40
CA VAL A 25 -22.65 -70.72 -12.64
C VAL A 25 -22.14 -72.11 -12.26
N ASP A 26 -23.01 -72.99 -11.77
CA ASP A 26 -22.64 -74.37 -11.39
C ASP A 26 -22.11 -75.17 -12.59
N VAL A 27 -22.79 -75.09 -13.73
CA VAL A 27 -22.39 -75.78 -14.97
C VAL A 27 -21.10 -75.18 -15.54
N TYR A 28 -20.97 -73.86 -15.57
CA TYR A 28 -19.78 -73.18 -16.08
C TYR A 28 -18.54 -73.44 -15.23
N LEU A 29 -18.66 -73.38 -13.89
CA LEU A 29 -17.56 -73.73 -12.99
C LEU A 29 -17.18 -75.21 -13.09
N ALA A 30 -18.14 -76.11 -13.28
CA ALA A 30 -17.86 -77.52 -13.50
C ALA A 30 -17.05 -77.75 -14.79
N LEU A 31 -17.33 -77.00 -15.87
CA LEU A 31 -16.57 -77.03 -17.12
C LEU A 31 -15.17 -76.43 -16.98
N LEU A 32 -15.01 -75.31 -16.26
CA LEU A 32 -13.70 -74.72 -16.01
C LEU A 32 -12.79 -75.64 -15.19
N ARG A 33 -13.35 -76.41 -14.24
CA ARG A 33 -12.57 -77.30 -13.36
C ARG A 33 -12.15 -78.59 -14.03
N ARG A 34 -13.05 -79.21 -14.77
CA ARG A 34 -12.86 -80.57 -15.31
C ARG A 34 -12.68 -80.59 -16.82
N GLY A 35 -12.71 -79.43 -17.46
CA GLY A 35 -12.59 -79.30 -18.90
C GLY A 35 -13.79 -79.89 -19.63
N ARG A 36 -13.49 -80.44 -20.81
CA ARG A 36 -14.47 -81.01 -21.74
C ARG A 36 -15.21 -82.20 -21.13
N GLN A 37 -16.54 -82.15 -21.12
CA GLN A 37 -17.40 -83.13 -20.44
C GLN A 37 -18.67 -83.41 -21.24
N THR A 38 -19.18 -84.65 -21.15
CA THR A 38 -20.51 -85.01 -21.65
C THR A 38 -21.62 -84.46 -20.73
N MET A 39 -22.86 -84.34 -21.22
CA MET A 39 -23.98 -83.86 -20.39
C MET A 39 -24.26 -84.72 -19.15
N SER A 40 -23.94 -86.03 -19.21
CA SER A 40 -24.08 -86.94 -18.08
C SER A 40 -23.00 -86.70 -17.01
N GLU A 41 -21.78 -86.39 -17.44
CA GLU A 41 -20.67 -86.04 -16.54
C GLU A 41 -20.89 -84.66 -15.92
N LEU A 42 -21.36 -83.70 -16.71
CA LEU A 42 -21.74 -82.36 -16.25
C LEU A 42 -22.83 -82.40 -15.17
N SER A 43 -23.89 -83.19 -15.37
CA SER A 43 -24.96 -83.34 -14.38
C SER A 43 -24.43 -83.86 -13.04
N SER A 44 -23.46 -84.77 -13.10
CA SER A 44 -22.82 -85.33 -11.89
C SER A 44 -21.79 -84.37 -11.27
N ALA A 45 -21.18 -83.49 -12.07
CA ALA A 45 -20.14 -82.57 -11.63
C ALA A 45 -20.67 -81.24 -11.08
N SER A 46 -21.87 -80.84 -11.52
CA SER A 46 -22.51 -79.55 -11.19
C SER A 46 -23.68 -79.67 -10.21
N ASP A 47 -24.06 -80.89 -9.81
CA ASP A 47 -25.28 -81.18 -9.03
C ASP A 47 -26.60 -80.68 -9.70
N VAL A 48 -26.55 -80.35 -10.98
CA VAL A 48 -27.71 -79.91 -11.79
C VAL A 48 -28.36 -81.14 -12.45
N PRO A 49 -29.70 -81.31 -12.37
CA PRO A 49 -30.39 -82.43 -13.01
C PRO A 49 -30.14 -82.50 -14.51
N GLN A 50 -29.90 -83.70 -15.04
CA GLN A 50 -29.47 -83.91 -16.44
C GLN A 50 -30.37 -83.24 -17.49
N GLN A 51 -31.69 -83.22 -17.28
CA GLN A 51 -32.63 -82.53 -18.17
C GLN A 51 -32.36 -81.02 -18.26
N ARG A 52 -31.92 -80.40 -17.15
CA ARG A 52 -31.66 -78.96 -17.04
C ARG A 52 -30.25 -78.60 -17.52
N VAL A 53 -29.31 -79.55 -17.52
CA VAL A 53 -27.95 -79.35 -18.05
C VAL A 53 -27.98 -79.06 -19.54
N TYR A 54 -28.83 -79.76 -20.32
CA TYR A 54 -28.96 -79.49 -21.76
C TYR A 54 -29.38 -78.03 -22.01
N ASP A 55 -30.44 -77.56 -21.34
CA ASP A 55 -30.93 -76.19 -21.48
C ASP A 55 -29.90 -75.14 -21.00
N THR A 56 -29.18 -75.45 -19.91
CA THR A 56 -28.18 -74.55 -19.32
C THR A 56 -26.94 -74.43 -20.21
N VAL A 57 -26.46 -75.53 -20.79
CA VAL A 57 -25.33 -75.50 -21.73
C VAL A 57 -25.72 -74.77 -23.01
N GLU A 58 -26.94 -74.95 -23.51
CA GLU A 58 -27.42 -74.22 -24.68
C GLU A 58 -27.46 -72.71 -24.41
N THR A 59 -27.98 -72.30 -23.24
CA THR A 59 -28.02 -70.88 -22.85
C THR A 59 -26.61 -70.30 -22.67
N LEU A 60 -25.70 -71.04 -22.04
CA LEU A 60 -24.29 -70.64 -21.90
C LEU A 60 -23.58 -70.56 -23.26
N ARG A 61 -23.95 -71.42 -24.22
CA ARG A 61 -23.43 -71.41 -25.59
C ARG A 61 -23.91 -70.18 -26.34
N GLU A 62 -25.20 -69.86 -26.29
CA GLU A 62 -25.77 -68.65 -26.88
C GLU A 62 -25.13 -67.37 -26.32
N ARG A 63 -24.79 -67.39 -25.03
CA ARG A 63 -24.09 -66.28 -24.34
C ARG A 63 -22.57 -66.26 -24.56
N GLY A 64 -22.02 -67.25 -25.26
CA GLY A 64 -20.59 -67.31 -25.57
C GLY A 64 -19.67 -67.74 -24.42
N PHE A 65 -20.20 -68.40 -23.39
CA PHE A 65 -19.43 -68.92 -22.25
C PHE A 65 -18.90 -70.34 -22.49
N VAL A 66 -19.57 -71.12 -23.35
CA VAL A 66 -19.31 -72.55 -23.58
C VAL A 66 -19.42 -72.88 -25.07
N GLN A 67 -18.69 -73.88 -25.54
CA GLN A 67 -18.88 -74.50 -26.86
C GLN A 67 -19.18 -75.98 -26.74
N THR A 68 -19.88 -76.52 -27.73
CA THR A 68 -20.23 -77.95 -27.83
C THR A 68 -19.55 -78.56 -29.04
N VAL A 69 -19.05 -79.79 -28.89
CA VAL A 69 -18.52 -80.61 -29.98
C VAL A 69 -19.52 -81.73 -30.26
N ASP A 70 -19.93 -81.87 -31.52
CA ASP A 70 -20.87 -82.89 -32.00
C ASP A 70 -20.22 -84.29 -32.10
N ASP A 71 -19.64 -84.76 -30.99
CA ASP A 71 -19.22 -86.15 -30.80
C ASP A 71 -20.40 -87.02 -30.29
N HIS A 72 -20.27 -88.35 -30.34
CA HIS A 72 -21.30 -89.28 -29.85
C HIS A 72 -20.76 -90.04 -28.63
N PRO A 73 -20.98 -89.58 -27.38
CA PRO A 73 -21.93 -88.54 -26.94
C PRO A 73 -21.40 -87.10 -27.07
N ALA A 74 -22.31 -86.12 -27.16
CA ALA A 74 -21.96 -84.71 -27.30
C ALA A 74 -21.28 -84.17 -26.03
N GLU A 75 -20.25 -83.36 -26.21
CA GLU A 75 -19.40 -82.83 -25.14
C GLU A 75 -19.37 -81.30 -25.18
N ALA A 76 -19.29 -80.67 -24.01
CA ALA A 76 -19.19 -79.23 -23.85
C ALA A 76 -17.89 -78.83 -23.15
N TYR A 77 -17.35 -77.66 -23.46
CA TYR A 77 -16.18 -77.08 -22.78
C TYR A 77 -16.32 -75.55 -22.64
N ALA A 78 -15.78 -74.99 -21.57
CA ALA A 78 -15.79 -73.54 -21.33
C ALA A 78 -14.84 -72.82 -22.30
N ILE A 79 -15.27 -71.66 -22.80
CA ILE A 79 -14.41 -70.71 -23.52
C ILE A 79 -13.46 -70.04 -22.49
N GLU A 80 -12.27 -69.63 -22.92
CA GLU A 80 -11.29 -69.02 -22.02
C GLU A 80 -11.88 -67.80 -21.29
N PRO A 81 -11.76 -67.71 -19.94
CA PRO A 81 -12.39 -66.64 -19.17
C PRO A 81 -12.03 -65.24 -19.67
N THR A 82 -10.79 -65.02 -20.12
CA THR A 82 -10.35 -63.73 -20.66
C THR A 82 -11.15 -63.31 -21.89
N GLU A 83 -11.49 -64.25 -22.78
CA GLU A 83 -12.30 -63.97 -23.98
C GLU A 83 -13.76 -63.65 -23.62
N VAL A 84 -14.29 -64.31 -22.59
CA VAL A 84 -15.68 -64.12 -22.14
C VAL A 84 -15.85 -62.83 -21.34
N ILE A 85 -14.87 -62.47 -20.52
CA ILE A 85 -14.93 -61.30 -19.63
C ILE A 85 -14.56 -60.00 -20.36
N SER A 86 -13.65 -60.03 -21.33
CA SER A 86 -13.18 -58.81 -22.02
C SER A 86 -14.31 -57.97 -22.64
N PRO A 87 -15.33 -58.54 -23.32
CA PRO A 87 -16.45 -57.78 -23.84
C PRO A 87 -17.29 -57.09 -22.76
N ILE A 88 -17.41 -57.68 -21.57
CA ILE A 88 -18.15 -57.11 -20.44
C ILE A 88 -17.38 -55.91 -19.87
N ARG A 89 -16.06 -56.06 -19.67
CA ARG A 89 -15.19 -54.98 -19.21
C ARG A 89 -15.21 -53.78 -20.16
N ASN A 90 -15.08 -54.02 -21.46
CA ASN A 90 -15.11 -52.96 -22.47
C ASN A 90 -16.45 -52.21 -22.50
N ARG A 91 -17.58 -52.90 -22.23
CA ARG A 91 -18.91 -52.27 -22.14
C ARG A 91 -19.05 -51.42 -20.88
N LEU A 92 -18.51 -51.87 -19.76
CA LEU A 92 -18.48 -51.08 -18.51
C LEU A 92 -17.61 -49.83 -18.68
N GLU A 93 -16.39 -49.95 -19.23
CA GLU A 93 -15.52 -48.81 -19.54
C GLU A 93 -16.18 -47.82 -20.52
N SER A 94 -16.90 -48.32 -21.53
CA SER A 94 -17.63 -47.45 -22.47
C SER A 94 -18.84 -46.76 -21.83
N ALA A 95 -19.53 -47.46 -20.92
CA ALA A 95 -20.65 -46.89 -20.17
C ALA A 95 -20.17 -45.83 -19.18
N GLU A 96 -19.05 -46.06 -18.50
CA GLU A 96 -18.38 -45.08 -17.64
C GLU A 96 -18.04 -43.80 -18.42
N LYS A 97 -17.34 -43.90 -19.55
CA LYS A 97 -17.06 -42.74 -20.42
C LYS A 97 -18.31 -42.02 -20.89
N SER A 98 -19.38 -42.77 -21.18
CA SER A 98 -20.66 -42.18 -21.60
C SER A 98 -21.37 -41.48 -20.43
N LEU A 99 -21.29 -42.04 -19.22
CA LEU A 99 -21.83 -41.44 -18.01
C LEU A 99 -21.05 -40.18 -17.62
N GLU A 100 -19.72 -40.19 -17.72
CA GLU A 100 -18.86 -39.01 -17.55
C GLU A 100 -19.22 -37.89 -18.53
N SER A 101 -19.44 -38.24 -19.81
CA SER A 101 -19.90 -37.29 -20.83
C SER A 101 -21.32 -36.77 -20.59
N LEU A 102 -22.19 -37.55 -19.95
CA LEU A 102 -23.54 -37.11 -19.55
C LEU A 102 -23.54 -36.34 -18.23
N TYR A 103 -22.47 -36.43 -17.44
CA TYR A 103 -22.28 -35.74 -16.17
C TYR A 103 -21.77 -34.29 -16.36
N GLU A 104 -21.95 -33.72 -17.56
CA GLU A 104 -21.87 -32.28 -17.82
C GLU A 104 -23.26 -31.65 -17.66
N SER A 105 -23.60 -31.21 -16.45
CA SER A 105 -24.51 -30.07 -16.18
C SER A 105 -24.86 -30.01 -14.69
N VAL A 106 -23.85 -29.69 -13.88
CA VAL A 106 -24.11 -28.86 -12.71
C VAL A 106 -22.98 -27.83 -12.68
N ASP A 107 -22.91 -26.97 -13.70
CA ASP A 107 -22.13 -25.74 -13.59
C ASP A 107 -22.82 -24.72 -12.66
N ASP A 108 -24.11 -24.91 -12.33
CA ASP A 108 -24.96 -24.00 -11.55
C ASP A 108 -25.15 -24.38 -10.06
N VAL A 109 -24.13 -24.91 -9.37
CA VAL A 109 -24.10 -24.69 -7.91
C VAL A 109 -23.19 -23.50 -7.67
N GLU A 110 -23.76 -22.30 -7.83
CA GLU A 110 -23.20 -21.09 -7.21
C GLU A 110 -22.94 -21.41 -5.73
N GLY A 111 -21.68 -21.35 -5.31
CA GLY A 111 -21.31 -21.39 -3.90
C GLY A 111 -20.95 -22.74 -3.26
N GLY A 112 -20.60 -23.77 -4.04
CA GLY A 112 -20.22 -25.10 -3.51
C GLY A 112 -18.71 -25.47 -3.58
N VAL A 113 -18.34 -26.55 -2.89
CA VAL A 113 -17.05 -27.25 -3.04
C VAL A 113 -17.28 -28.55 -3.82
N ARG A 114 -16.54 -28.76 -4.90
CA ARG A 114 -16.59 -30.00 -5.71
C ARG A 114 -15.32 -30.82 -5.45
N VAL A 115 -15.49 -32.15 -5.30
CA VAL A 115 -14.40 -33.06 -4.92
C VAL A 115 -14.20 -34.11 -6.03
N PHE A 116 -12.96 -34.36 -6.41
CA PHE A 116 -12.60 -35.27 -7.51
C PHE A 116 -11.30 -36.03 -7.17
N SER A 117 -11.16 -37.26 -7.66
CA SER A 117 -9.92 -38.05 -7.55
C SER A 117 -9.22 -38.30 -8.90
N SER A 118 -9.92 -38.09 -10.02
CA SER A 118 -9.36 -38.34 -11.36
C SER A 118 -8.36 -37.26 -11.76
N ALA A 119 -7.14 -37.67 -12.12
CA ALA A 119 -6.07 -36.77 -12.60
C ALA A 119 -6.51 -35.88 -13.79
N SER A 120 -7.33 -36.43 -14.70
CA SER A 120 -7.88 -35.66 -15.84
C SER A 120 -8.86 -34.57 -15.40
N THR A 121 -9.64 -34.83 -14.36
CA THR A 121 -10.58 -33.85 -13.80
C THR A 121 -9.84 -32.80 -12.97
N ILE A 122 -8.83 -33.21 -12.21
CA ILE A 122 -7.93 -32.30 -11.49
C ILE A 122 -7.30 -31.30 -12.45
N ARG A 123 -6.68 -31.78 -13.53
CA ARG A 123 -6.07 -30.91 -14.55
C ARG A 123 -7.07 -29.90 -15.12
N ARG A 124 -8.25 -30.36 -15.52
CA ARG A 124 -9.31 -29.49 -16.08
C ARG A 124 -9.71 -28.37 -15.11
N TYR A 125 -9.82 -28.67 -13.82
CA TYR A 125 -10.21 -27.65 -12.82
C TYR A 125 -9.06 -26.74 -12.42
N VAL A 126 -7.81 -27.21 -12.48
CA VAL A 126 -6.63 -26.36 -12.35
C VAL A 126 -6.58 -25.36 -13.51
N GLU A 127 -6.70 -25.82 -14.76
CA GLU A 127 -6.78 -24.96 -15.96
C GLU A 127 -7.94 -23.95 -15.84
N ARG A 128 -9.10 -24.40 -15.36
CA ARG A 128 -10.26 -23.51 -15.13
C ARG A 128 -9.99 -22.40 -14.09
N VAL A 129 -9.19 -22.64 -13.05
CA VAL A 129 -8.83 -21.58 -12.09
C VAL A 129 -7.86 -20.60 -12.74
N VAL A 130 -6.88 -21.10 -13.50
CA VAL A 130 -5.92 -20.25 -14.22
C VAL A 130 -6.61 -19.38 -15.26
N ASP A 131 -7.52 -19.95 -16.05
CA ASP A 131 -8.31 -19.23 -17.06
C ASP A 131 -9.28 -18.20 -16.45
N ALA A 132 -9.62 -18.34 -15.17
CA ALA A 132 -10.52 -17.43 -14.46
C ALA A 132 -9.81 -16.25 -13.80
N ALA A 133 -8.47 -16.24 -13.76
CA ALA A 133 -7.71 -15.14 -13.17
C ALA A 133 -7.69 -13.94 -14.13
N GLU A 134 -8.18 -12.80 -13.65
CA GLU A 134 -8.17 -11.52 -14.37
C GLU A 134 -7.04 -10.61 -13.88
N THR A 135 -6.74 -10.61 -12.58
CA THR A 135 -5.82 -9.65 -11.96
C THR A 135 -4.65 -10.34 -11.27
N THR A 136 -4.92 -11.41 -10.52
CA THR A 136 -3.92 -12.11 -9.71
C THR A 136 -4.13 -13.62 -9.68
N LEU A 137 -3.04 -14.37 -9.78
CA LEU A 137 -3.00 -15.82 -9.60
C LEU A 137 -1.98 -16.18 -8.52
N LEU A 138 -2.46 -16.64 -7.36
CA LEU A 138 -1.61 -17.13 -6.28
C LEU A 138 -1.51 -18.65 -6.33
N ILE A 139 -0.28 -19.17 -6.42
CA ILE A 139 0.01 -20.60 -6.53
C ILE A 139 0.88 -21.02 -5.36
N LEU A 140 0.41 -21.97 -4.54
CA LEU A 140 1.24 -22.71 -3.58
C LEU A 140 1.49 -24.10 -4.17
N VAL A 141 2.74 -24.48 -4.38
CA VAL A 141 3.10 -25.78 -4.94
C VAL A 141 4.22 -26.43 -4.11
N PRO A 142 4.06 -27.66 -3.63
CA PRO A 142 5.19 -28.39 -3.06
C PRO A 142 6.23 -28.70 -4.15
N VAL A 143 7.52 -28.60 -3.81
CA VAL A 143 8.66 -28.76 -4.74
C VAL A 143 8.61 -30.06 -5.55
N ARG A 144 8.06 -31.13 -4.97
CA ARG A 144 7.85 -32.43 -5.64
C ARG A 144 6.81 -32.43 -6.77
N SER A 145 6.00 -31.38 -6.87
CA SER A 145 4.89 -31.24 -7.81
C SER A 145 5.02 -29.99 -8.70
N LEU A 146 6.22 -29.40 -8.77
CA LEU A 146 6.51 -28.22 -9.60
C LEU A 146 6.25 -28.47 -11.10
N ASP A 147 6.44 -29.71 -11.56
CA ASP A 147 6.21 -30.16 -12.93
C ASP A 147 4.75 -29.97 -13.41
N VAL A 148 3.82 -29.78 -12.47
CA VAL A 148 2.43 -29.41 -12.79
C VAL A 148 2.36 -28.07 -13.52
N LEU A 149 3.26 -27.13 -13.22
CA LEU A 149 3.29 -25.81 -13.84
C LEU A 149 3.69 -25.87 -15.32
N ASP A 150 4.56 -26.80 -15.70
CA ASP A 150 4.94 -27.02 -17.12
C ASP A 150 3.78 -27.50 -17.99
N ALA A 151 2.79 -28.14 -17.36
CA ALA A 151 1.63 -28.68 -18.03
C ALA A 151 0.48 -27.66 -18.19
N ILE A 152 0.61 -26.48 -17.60
CA ILE A 152 -0.41 -25.43 -17.57
C ILE A 152 0.10 -24.21 -18.31
N GLN A 153 -0.74 -23.61 -19.15
CA GLN A 153 -0.42 -22.34 -19.78
C GLN A 153 -0.76 -21.21 -18.81
N LEU A 154 0.26 -20.59 -18.23
CA LEU A 154 0.08 -19.43 -17.37
C LEU A 154 -0.21 -18.16 -18.19
N PRO A 155 -1.11 -17.28 -17.72
CA PRO A 155 -1.40 -16.00 -18.37
C PRO A 155 -0.20 -15.05 -18.30
N GLU A 156 -0.01 -14.20 -19.32
CA GLU A 156 1.07 -13.19 -19.35
C GLU A 156 0.66 -11.84 -18.72
N ASP A 157 -0.65 -11.51 -18.73
CA ASP A 157 -1.18 -10.21 -18.29
C ASP A 157 -1.74 -10.23 -16.85
N VAL A 158 -1.42 -11.25 -16.05
CA VAL A 158 -1.93 -11.47 -14.69
C VAL A 158 -0.74 -11.56 -13.74
N ASN A 159 -0.80 -10.89 -12.59
CA ASN A 159 0.27 -10.98 -11.59
C ASN A 159 0.28 -12.38 -10.93
N ILE A 160 1.31 -13.17 -11.22
CA ILE A 160 1.51 -14.54 -10.75
C ILE A 160 2.46 -14.56 -9.55
N GLN A 161 1.89 -14.87 -8.40
CA GLN A 161 2.59 -15.06 -7.13
C GLN A 161 2.78 -16.55 -6.88
N LEU A 162 4.03 -17.04 -6.92
CA LEU A 162 4.38 -18.45 -6.70
C LEU A 162 5.06 -18.67 -5.35
N LEU A 163 4.49 -19.58 -4.56
CA LEU A 163 5.02 -20.03 -3.28
C LEU A 163 5.40 -21.52 -3.38
N VAL A 164 6.69 -21.82 -3.23
CA VAL A 164 7.22 -23.19 -3.31
C VAL A 164 7.40 -23.76 -1.90
N ALA A 165 6.80 -24.91 -1.63
CA ALA A 165 6.82 -25.57 -0.33
C ALA A 165 7.74 -26.80 -0.28
N GLY A 166 8.12 -27.21 0.94
CA GLY A 166 8.94 -28.40 1.18
C GLY A 166 10.42 -28.23 0.88
N LEU A 167 10.97 -27.03 1.11
CA LEU A 167 12.37 -26.68 0.82
C LEU A 167 13.38 -27.13 1.90
N ASP A 168 13.03 -28.12 2.73
CA ASP A 168 13.94 -28.63 3.78
C ASP A 168 15.25 -29.16 3.18
N GLY A 169 16.37 -28.58 3.61
CA GLY A 169 17.71 -28.90 3.10
C GLY A 169 18.12 -28.18 1.80
N LEU A 170 17.28 -27.31 1.24
CA LEU A 170 17.55 -26.48 0.04
C LEU A 170 17.83 -25.01 0.36
N LEU A 171 17.94 -24.64 1.64
CA LEU A 171 18.30 -23.29 2.10
C LEU A 171 19.78 -23.14 2.41
N HIS A 172 20.40 -22.09 1.87
CA HIS A 172 21.73 -21.60 2.23
C HIS A 172 21.70 -20.09 2.42
N ASP A 173 22.16 -19.60 3.58
CA ASP A 173 22.22 -18.17 3.93
C ASP A 173 20.89 -17.41 3.70
N ASP A 174 19.77 -17.98 4.19
CA ASP A 174 18.41 -17.43 4.06
C ASP A 174 17.92 -17.25 2.61
N GLN A 175 18.51 -17.99 1.67
CA GLN A 175 18.07 -18.12 0.28
C GLN A 175 17.84 -19.58 -0.09
N PHE A 176 16.89 -19.86 -0.98
CA PHE A 176 16.67 -21.20 -1.54
C PHE A 176 17.17 -21.30 -2.98
N ASP A 177 17.56 -22.52 -3.37
CA ASP A 177 18.32 -22.83 -4.59
C ASP A 177 17.79 -22.17 -5.88
N ALA A 178 18.70 -21.55 -6.65
CA ALA A 178 18.43 -20.82 -7.89
C ALA A 178 18.17 -21.71 -9.12
N ASP A 179 18.35 -23.03 -8.98
CA ASP A 179 18.15 -24.01 -10.05
C ASP A 179 16.70 -24.57 -10.11
N LEU A 180 15.75 -23.98 -9.38
CA LEU A 180 14.33 -24.34 -9.51
C LEU A 180 13.81 -23.97 -10.91
N ASP A 181 13.31 -24.96 -11.65
CA ASP A 181 12.70 -24.77 -12.97
C ASP A 181 11.31 -24.15 -12.79
N VAL A 182 11.27 -22.81 -12.82
CA VAL A 182 10.06 -22.00 -12.64
C VAL A 182 9.70 -21.32 -13.96
N PRO A 183 8.42 -21.30 -14.37
CA PRO A 183 8.02 -20.62 -15.60
C PRO A 183 8.38 -19.13 -15.59
N ALA A 184 8.81 -18.61 -16.74
CA ALA A 184 9.20 -17.20 -16.89
C ALA A 184 8.05 -16.20 -16.69
N ALA A 185 6.80 -16.65 -16.69
CA ALA A 185 5.61 -15.83 -16.43
C ALA A 185 5.36 -15.56 -14.93
N VAL A 186 6.19 -16.12 -14.03
CA VAL A 186 6.06 -15.89 -12.59
C VAL A 186 6.65 -14.54 -12.22
N ASP A 187 5.83 -13.66 -11.64
CA ASP A 187 6.24 -12.30 -11.26
C ASP A 187 6.89 -12.22 -9.88
N GLU A 188 6.48 -13.07 -8.94
CA GLU A 188 7.01 -13.12 -7.58
C GLU A 188 7.19 -14.57 -7.13
N LEU A 189 8.36 -14.88 -6.56
CA LEU A 189 8.70 -16.23 -6.10
C LEU A 189 9.15 -16.21 -4.64
N ARG A 190 8.48 -17.00 -3.80
CA ARG A 190 8.83 -17.22 -2.39
C ARG A 190 8.90 -18.70 -2.05
N GLY A 191 9.63 -19.03 -0.99
CA GLY A 191 9.84 -20.39 -0.50
C GLY A 191 9.40 -20.59 0.95
N VAL A 192 8.82 -21.74 1.26
CA VAL A 192 8.51 -22.17 2.64
C VAL A 192 9.07 -23.56 2.94
N MET A 193 9.50 -23.75 4.19
CA MET A 193 10.14 -24.99 4.65
C MET A 193 9.16 -26.12 4.92
N THR A 194 7.92 -25.79 5.27
CA THR A 194 6.90 -26.79 5.56
C THR A 194 6.44 -27.48 4.29
N ASP A 195 6.06 -28.74 4.41
CA ASP A 195 5.34 -29.42 3.35
C ASP A 195 3.89 -28.91 3.31
N GLU A 196 3.41 -28.55 2.13
CA GLU A 196 2.09 -27.95 1.93
C GLU A 196 1.39 -28.57 0.71
N PRO A 197 0.05 -28.55 0.65
CA PRO A 197 -0.69 -29.02 -0.51
C PRO A 197 -0.53 -28.09 -1.72
N LEU A 198 -0.87 -28.59 -2.91
CA LEU A 198 -1.03 -27.73 -4.09
C LEU A 198 -2.31 -26.89 -3.94
N VAL A 199 -2.18 -25.57 -4.02
CA VAL A 199 -3.31 -24.63 -3.98
C VAL A 199 -3.15 -23.60 -5.09
N LEU A 200 -4.22 -23.31 -5.82
CA LEU A 200 -4.30 -22.19 -6.76
C LEU A 200 -5.47 -21.30 -6.37
N VAL A 201 -5.28 -19.99 -6.36
CA VAL A 201 -6.33 -19.01 -6.11
C VAL A 201 -6.30 -17.93 -7.17
N ALA A 202 -7.40 -17.77 -7.89
CA ALA A 202 -7.63 -16.70 -8.86
C ALA A 202 -8.45 -15.59 -8.21
N ASP A 203 -7.90 -14.38 -8.18
CA ASP A 203 -8.53 -13.13 -7.68
C ASP A 203 -9.19 -13.25 -6.30
N GLY A 204 -8.74 -14.19 -5.46
CA GLY A 204 -9.37 -14.48 -4.17
C GLY A 204 -10.81 -15.03 -4.25
N THR A 205 -11.38 -15.27 -5.44
CA THR A 205 -12.79 -15.64 -5.61
C THR A 205 -13.00 -17.09 -6.04
N THR A 206 -12.00 -17.70 -6.67
CA THR A 206 -12.05 -19.11 -7.08
C THR A 206 -10.75 -19.81 -6.69
N CYS A 207 -10.86 -21.02 -6.14
CA CYS A 207 -9.70 -21.74 -5.63
C CYS A 207 -9.75 -23.23 -6.00
N PHE A 208 -8.58 -23.81 -6.24
CA PHE A 208 -8.37 -25.24 -6.32
C PHE A 208 -7.39 -25.70 -5.24
N VAL A 209 -7.71 -26.76 -4.50
CA VAL A 209 -6.83 -27.39 -3.51
C VAL A 209 -6.66 -28.85 -3.84
N ARG A 210 -5.43 -29.37 -3.87
CA ARG A 210 -5.14 -30.80 -3.94
C ARG A 210 -4.48 -31.26 -2.65
N LEU A 211 -5.17 -32.16 -1.95
CA LEU A 211 -4.67 -32.81 -0.75
C LEU A 211 -4.16 -34.20 -1.12
N ASP A 212 -2.85 -34.39 -1.04
CA ASP A 212 -2.22 -35.70 -1.19
C ASP A 212 -2.22 -36.42 0.18
N SER A 213 -2.51 -37.73 0.19
CA SER A 213 -2.42 -38.56 1.40
C SER A 213 -1.02 -39.16 1.55
N GLU A 214 -0.44 -39.10 2.76
CA GLU A 214 0.89 -39.66 3.06
C GLU A 214 1.00 -41.19 2.84
N ASP A 215 -0.13 -41.91 2.81
CA ASP A 215 -0.18 -43.38 2.85
C ASP A 215 -0.52 -44.08 1.50
N ASP A 216 -0.89 -43.36 0.44
CA ASP A 216 -1.31 -43.97 -0.84
C ASP A 216 -0.44 -43.51 -2.02
N GLU A 217 0.23 -44.47 -2.67
CA GLU A 217 1.06 -44.30 -3.89
C GLU A 217 0.27 -43.83 -5.13
N GLY A 218 -0.87 -43.13 -5.03
CA GLY A 218 -1.52 -42.61 -6.25
C GLY A 218 -2.88 -41.93 -6.23
N GLU A 219 -3.58 -41.70 -5.11
CA GLU A 219 -4.92 -41.07 -5.15
C GLU A 219 -5.03 -39.85 -4.22
N GLY A 220 -4.59 -38.68 -4.70
CA GLY A 220 -4.89 -37.40 -4.08
C GLY A 220 -6.29 -36.89 -4.47
N TRP A 221 -6.95 -36.15 -3.57
CA TRP A 221 -8.25 -35.54 -3.83
C TRP A 221 -8.10 -34.06 -4.20
N GLY A 222 -8.67 -33.67 -5.34
CA GLY A 222 -8.81 -32.28 -5.78
C GLY A 222 -10.14 -31.67 -5.36
N TYR A 223 -10.09 -30.45 -4.85
CA TYR A 223 -11.22 -29.67 -4.35
C TYR A 223 -11.30 -28.37 -5.15
N TYR A 224 -12.35 -28.22 -5.95
CA TYR A 224 -12.65 -26.95 -6.62
C TYR A 224 -13.66 -26.17 -5.79
N VAL A 225 -13.27 -24.98 -5.36
CA VAL A 225 -14.05 -24.07 -4.51
C VAL A 225 -14.56 -22.94 -5.38
N ALA A 226 -15.85 -22.99 -5.71
CA ALA A 226 -16.56 -21.97 -6.49
C ALA A 226 -17.26 -20.94 -5.60
N ASN A 227 -17.12 -21.06 -4.28
CA ASN A 227 -17.69 -20.11 -3.33
C ASN A 227 -16.65 -19.01 -3.05
N PRO A 228 -16.92 -17.74 -3.42
CA PRO A 228 -15.95 -16.67 -3.22
C PRO A 228 -15.56 -16.46 -1.76
N GLU A 229 -16.47 -16.66 -0.82
CA GLU A 229 -16.18 -16.52 0.61
C GLU A 229 -15.21 -17.60 1.11
N LEU A 230 -15.36 -18.84 0.63
CA LEU A 230 -14.44 -19.92 0.99
C LEU A 230 -13.10 -19.79 0.28
N ALA A 231 -13.11 -19.38 -1.00
CA ALA A 231 -11.90 -19.09 -1.75
C ALA A 231 -11.10 -17.97 -1.08
N PHE A 232 -11.77 -16.89 -0.65
CA PHE A 232 -11.15 -15.78 0.06
C PHE A 232 -10.56 -16.19 1.40
N MET A 233 -11.21 -17.09 2.15
CA MET A 233 -10.64 -17.61 3.39
C MET A 233 -9.34 -18.40 3.15
N ILE A 234 -9.27 -19.16 2.06
CA ILE A 234 -8.05 -19.88 1.66
C ILE A 234 -6.99 -18.89 1.20
N ASP A 235 -7.36 -17.92 0.35
CA ASP A 235 -6.52 -16.82 -0.10
C ASP A 235 -5.85 -16.09 1.08
N ARG A 236 -6.68 -15.64 2.02
CA ARG A 236 -6.25 -14.93 3.23
C ARG A 236 -5.31 -15.78 4.08
N TYR A 237 -5.58 -17.08 4.23
CA TYR A 237 -4.65 -17.98 4.92
C TYR A 237 -3.29 -18.02 4.22
N LEU A 238 -3.27 -18.20 2.89
CA LEU A 238 -2.04 -18.24 2.11
C LEU A 238 -1.26 -16.93 2.26
N VAL A 239 -1.90 -15.79 2.01
CA VAL A 239 -1.25 -14.47 2.06
C VAL A 239 -0.75 -14.14 3.47
N GLN A 240 -1.62 -14.23 4.49
CA GLN A 240 -1.28 -13.77 5.84
C GLN A 240 -0.39 -14.73 6.62
N THR A 241 -0.41 -16.03 6.30
CA THR A 241 0.33 -17.04 7.07
C THR A 241 1.57 -17.55 6.35
N ARG A 242 1.51 -17.67 5.02
CA ARG A 242 2.51 -18.38 4.22
C ARG A 242 3.31 -17.45 3.33
N TRP A 243 2.66 -16.57 2.58
CA TRP A 243 3.32 -15.58 1.73
C TRP A 243 4.16 -14.60 2.55
N SER A 244 3.56 -14.00 3.59
CA SER A 244 4.21 -13.04 4.50
C SER A 244 5.44 -13.61 5.22
N ARG A 245 5.49 -14.93 5.42
CA ARG A 245 6.61 -15.64 6.08
C ARG A 245 7.48 -16.42 5.10
N GLY A 246 7.18 -16.31 3.80
CA GLY A 246 7.93 -16.96 2.75
C GLY A 246 9.27 -16.26 2.56
N ILE A 247 10.32 -17.04 2.40
CA ILE A 247 11.65 -16.53 2.07
C ILE A 247 11.59 -16.04 0.61
N PRO A 248 11.94 -14.79 0.29
CA PRO A 248 11.96 -14.31 -1.09
C PRO A 248 13.11 -14.90 -1.92
N HIS A 249 12.92 -15.03 -3.23
CA HIS A 249 13.96 -15.49 -4.15
C HIS A 249 14.63 -14.31 -4.87
N GLU A 250 15.93 -14.11 -4.66
CA GLU A 250 16.66 -12.93 -5.15
C GLU A 250 16.48 -12.67 -6.65
N THR A 251 16.54 -13.66 -7.56
CA THR A 251 16.49 -13.38 -9.01
C THR A 251 15.12 -13.02 -9.57
N VAL A 252 14.03 -13.26 -8.81
CA VAL A 252 12.67 -12.83 -9.20
C VAL A 252 12.27 -11.56 -8.45
N ASP A 253 12.85 -11.33 -7.25
CA ASP A 253 12.55 -10.18 -6.38
C ASP A 253 13.61 -9.04 -6.49
N SER A 254 14.74 -9.27 -7.17
CA SER A 254 15.84 -8.30 -7.31
C SER A 254 15.53 -7.23 -8.34
N GLY A 255 14.81 -6.21 -7.87
CA GLY A 255 14.68 -4.94 -8.57
C GLY A 255 13.55 -4.94 -9.57
N ARG A 256 12.31 -5.02 -9.07
CA ARG A 256 11.22 -4.43 -9.85
C ARG A 256 11.56 -2.98 -10.12
N ASP A 257 11.51 -2.62 -11.40
CA ASP A 257 11.34 -1.24 -11.84
C ASP A 257 10.20 -0.57 -11.04
N GLU A 258 10.23 0.75 -10.96
CA GLU A 258 9.17 1.53 -10.34
C GLU A 258 7.78 1.05 -10.82
N PRO A 259 6.78 0.80 -9.94
CA PRO A 259 5.51 0.23 -10.36
C PRO A 259 4.87 1.08 -11.45
N GLU A 260 4.43 0.42 -12.53
CA GLU A 260 3.76 1.07 -13.65
C GLU A 260 2.27 1.27 -13.33
N PHE A 261 1.76 2.45 -13.64
CA PHE A 261 0.35 2.79 -13.47
C PHE A 261 -0.26 3.21 -14.84
N PRO A 262 -1.54 2.92 -15.11
CA PRO A 262 -2.52 2.37 -14.17
C PRO A 262 -2.37 0.88 -13.89
N SER A 263 -2.58 0.48 -12.64
CA SER A 263 -2.53 -0.91 -12.21
C SER A 263 -3.75 -1.27 -11.37
N GLU A 264 -4.27 -2.49 -11.57
CA GLU A 264 -5.46 -3.00 -10.90
C GLU A 264 -5.09 -4.02 -9.81
N TYR A 265 -5.80 -3.97 -8.68
CA TYR A 265 -5.54 -4.82 -7.52
C TYR A 265 -6.83 -5.35 -6.92
N VAL A 266 -6.85 -6.63 -6.58
CA VAL A 266 -7.91 -7.23 -5.78
C VAL A 266 -7.55 -7.23 -4.29
N ARG A 267 -6.26 -7.37 -3.97
CA ARG A 267 -5.76 -7.39 -2.59
C ARG A 267 -5.20 -6.03 -2.21
N ILE A 268 -5.78 -5.41 -1.18
CA ILE A 268 -5.31 -4.13 -0.68
C ILE A 268 -3.84 -4.17 -0.24
N GLY A 269 -3.34 -5.29 0.30
CA GLY A 269 -1.93 -5.41 0.66
C GLY A 269 -0.97 -5.24 -0.53
N ASN A 270 -1.34 -5.75 -1.71
CA ASN A 270 -0.54 -5.58 -2.94
C ASN A 270 -0.62 -4.14 -3.45
N CYS A 271 -1.83 -3.56 -3.44
CA CYS A 271 -2.07 -2.14 -3.76
C CYS A 271 -1.18 -1.24 -2.89
N LEU A 272 -1.21 -1.44 -1.57
CA LEU A 272 -0.43 -0.65 -0.61
C LEU A 272 1.08 -0.89 -0.74
N ALA A 273 1.52 -2.09 -1.12
CA ALA A 273 2.94 -2.36 -1.34
C ALA A 273 3.49 -1.63 -2.59
N ASP A 274 2.69 -1.54 -3.66
CA ASP A 274 3.04 -0.75 -4.85
C ASP A 274 2.94 0.76 -4.55
N LEU A 275 1.89 1.22 -3.85
CA LEU A 275 1.80 2.61 -3.40
C LEU A 275 2.96 2.99 -2.50
N ASP A 276 3.36 2.16 -1.54
CA ASP A 276 4.49 2.46 -0.65
C ASP A 276 5.80 2.61 -1.41
N ARG A 277 6.01 1.79 -2.44
CA ARG A 277 7.19 1.93 -3.31
C ARG A 277 7.12 3.21 -4.14
N ALA A 278 5.98 3.49 -4.76
CA ALA A 278 5.77 4.68 -5.58
C ALA A 278 5.85 5.98 -4.77
N ALA A 279 5.33 5.97 -3.54
CA ALA A 279 5.30 7.11 -2.62
C ALA A 279 6.68 7.49 -2.06
N ARG A 280 7.70 6.64 -2.25
CA ARG A 280 9.09 6.96 -1.85
C ARG A 280 9.74 8.00 -2.74
N THR A 281 9.35 8.03 -4.01
CA THR A 281 9.91 8.93 -5.04
C THR A 281 8.89 9.97 -5.50
N ARG A 282 7.60 9.82 -5.17
CA ARG A 282 6.54 10.73 -5.58
C ARG A 282 5.60 11.08 -4.41
N PRO A 283 5.14 12.34 -4.30
CA PRO A 283 4.10 12.74 -3.34
C PRO A 283 2.80 11.94 -3.48
N LEU A 284 2.07 11.77 -2.39
CA LEU A 284 0.81 11.00 -2.37
C LEU A 284 -0.26 11.62 -3.26
N GLU A 285 -0.37 12.96 -3.28
CA GLU A 285 -1.35 13.72 -4.07
C GLU A 285 -1.23 13.49 -5.59
N SER A 286 -0.11 12.89 -6.01
CA SER A 286 0.18 12.52 -7.39
C SER A 286 -0.56 11.26 -7.85
N PHE A 287 -1.11 10.50 -6.90
CA PHE A 287 -1.87 9.29 -7.17
C PHE A 287 -3.37 9.53 -6.97
N SER A 288 -4.18 9.00 -7.89
CA SER A 288 -5.60 8.75 -7.61
C SER A 288 -5.83 7.25 -7.49
N VAL A 289 -6.80 6.88 -6.67
CA VAL A 289 -7.22 5.50 -6.47
C VAL A 289 -8.70 5.40 -6.76
N ALA A 290 -9.05 4.64 -7.80
CA ALA A 290 -10.42 4.20 -8.02
C ALA A 290 -10.68 2.89 -7.27
N PHE A 291 -11.90 2.70 -6.80
CA PHE A 291 -12.31 1.44 -6.19
C PHE A 291 -13.75 1.06 -6.53
N GLU A 292 -14.01 -0.24 -6.55
CA GLU A 292 -15.34 -0.82 -6.66
C GLU A 292 -15.62 -1.66 -5.42
N GLY A 293 -16.77 -1.44 -4.79
CA GLY A 293 -17.00 -1.95 -3.45
C GLY A 293 -18.39 -1.70 -2.88
N TYR A 294 -18.45 -1.60 -1.55
CA TYR A 294 -19.66 -1.36 -0.78
C TYR A 294 -19.37 -0.37 0.35
N GLU A 295 -20.33 0.50 0.65
CA GLU A 295 -20.32 1.28 1.89
C GLU A 295 -20.52 0.35 3.10
N VAL A 296 -19.65 0.45 4.11
CA VAL A 296 -19.60 -0.53 5.21
C VAL A 296 -20.85 -0.47 6.09
N GLU A 297 -21.39 0.72 6.37
CA GLU A 297 -22.56 0.87 7.23
C GLU A 297 -23.86 0.43 6.55
N SER A 298 -24.08 0.83 5.30
CA SER A 298 -25.33 0.61 4.58
C SER A 298 -25.35 -0.69 3.77
N GLY A 299 -24.17 -1.14 3.31
CA GLY A 299 -24.01 -2.23 2.35
C GLY A 299 -24.39 -1.86 0.91
N GLU A 300 -24.57 -0.57 0.60
CA GLU A 300 -24.87 -0.12 -0.76
C GLU A 300 -23.62 -0.21 -1.66
N PRO A 301 -23.75 -0.68 -2.92
CA PRO A 301 -22.63 -0.76 -3.84
C PRO A 301 -22.15 0.63 -4.23
N VAL A 302 -20.83 0.81 -4.28
CA VAL A 302 -20.18 2.08 -4.64
C VAL A 302 -19.07 1.84 -5.66
N SER A 303 -18.90 2.80 -6.56
CA SER A 303 -17.73 2.93 -7.41
C SER A 303 -17.33 4.40 -7.38
N ALA A 304 -16.12 4.68 -6.94
CA ALA A 304 -15.63 6.05 -6.77
C ALA A 304 -14.12 6.10 -7.04
N GLU A 305 -13.65 7.29 -7.37
CA GLU A 305 -12.23 7.63 -7.50
C GLU A 305 -11.93 8.80 -6.58
N GLY A 306 -10.73 8.83 -6.02
CA GLY A 306 -10.29 9.93 -5.18
C GLY A 306 -8.78 10.12 -5.19
N THR A 307 -8.35 11.32 -4.80
CA THR A 307 -6.93 11.64 -4.63
C THR A 307 -6.41 10.99 -3.35
N LEU A 308 -5.24 10.35 -3.42
CA LEU A 308 -4.62 9.70 -2.28
C LEU A 308 -4.12 10.75 -1.27
N VAL A 309 -4.64 10.68 -0.05
CA VAL A 309 -4.28 11.56 1.07
C VAL A 309 -3.25 10.89 1.97
N ASP A 310 -3.50 9.63 2.33
CA ASP A 310 -2.65 8.82 3.18
C ASP A 310 -2.95 7.33 2.94
N TYR A 311 -2.17 6.45 3.52
CA TYR A 311 -2.49 5.02 3.56
C TYR A 311 -1.91 4.37 4.81
N TYR A 312 -2.55 3.29 5.25
CA TYR A 312 -2.09 2.50 6.37
C TYR A 312 -1.96 1.03 5.98
N HIS A 313 -0.76 0.49 6.13
CA HIS A 313 -0.48 -0.93 6.01
C HIS A 313 0.41 -1.40 7.16
N SER A 314 0.09 -2.56 7.73
CA SER A 314 0.96 -3.23 8.68
C SER A 314 0.86 -4.74 8.48
N GLU A 315 2.00 -5.42 8.40
CA GLU A 315 2.05 -6.88 8.24
C GLU A 315 1.37 -7.65 9.38
N HIS A 316 1.17 -7.01 10.53
CA HIS A 316 0.66 -7.61 11.76
C HIS A 316 -0.68 -7.03 12.21
N ASP A 317 -1.18 -5.97 11.58
CA ASP A 317 -2.46 -5.36 11.94
C ASP A 317 -3.62 -6.00 11.16
N ARG A 318 -4.83 -5.91 11.72
CA ARG A 318 -6.06 -6.38 11.08
C ARG A 318 -6.65 -5.37 10.10
N HIS A 319 -6.03 -4.19 10.02
CA HIS A 319 -6.55 -3.02 9.32
C HIS A 319 -5.53 -2.61 8.26
N ALA A 320 -6.00 -2.49 7.03
CA ALA A 320 -5.28 -1.92 5.90
C ALA A 320 -6.28 -1.05 5.17
N TYR A 321 -5.91 0.19 4.87
CA TYR A 321 -6.78 1.14 4.19
C TYR A 321 -5.97 2.18 3.42
N VAL A 322 -6.60 2.75 2.40
CA VAL A 322 -6.20 4.02 1.80
C VAL A 322 -7.13 5.12 2.32
N GLU A 323 -6.59 6.30 2.57
CA GLU A 323 -7.36 7.52 2.80
C GLU A 323 -7.49 8.28 1.49
N LEU A 324 -8.72 8.40 1.00
CA LEU A 324 -9.03 9.03 -0.27
C LEU A 324 -9.92 10.25 -0.06
N GLU A 325 -9.62 11.31 -0.79
CA GLU A 325 -10.56 12.41 -1.00
C GLU A 325 -11.28 12.16 -2.33
N LEU A 326 -12.56 11.77 -2.26
CA LEU A 326 -13.31 11.35 -3.44
C LEU A 326 -13.56 12.53 -4.40
N ASP A 327 -13.42 12.30 -5.71
CA ASP A 327 -13.61 13.34 -6.72
C ASP A 327 -15.06 13.80 -6.86
N GLU A 328 -16.01 12.93 -6.53
CA GLU A 328 -17.46 13.22 -6.54
C GLU A 328 -18.02 13.62 -5.17
N SER A 329 -17.21 13.65 -4.10
CA SER A 329 -17.69 14.15 -2.81
C SER A 329 -17.70 15.68 -2.82
N ASP A 330 -18.90 16.27 -2.77
CA ASP A 330 -19.06 17.72 -2.66
C ASP A 330 -18.44 18.25 -1.36
N ASP A 331 -18.35 17.41 -0.33
CA ASP A 331 -17.90 17.70 1.04
C ASP A 331 -16.42 17.34 1.32
N GLY A 332 -15.66 16.85 0.29
CA GLY A 332 -14.22 16.47 0.33
C GLY A 332 -13.85 15.76 1.62
N THR A 333 -14.82 14.98 2.07
CA THR A 333 -14.66 14.04 3.15
C THR A 333 -13.56 13.09 2.71
N VAL A 334 -12.49 13.08 3.50
CA VAL A 334 -11.49 12.05 3.43
C VAL A 334 -12.13 10.79 3.98
N VAL A 335 -12.20 9.76 3.14
CA VAL A 335 -12.81 8.47 3.48
C VAL A 335 -11.72 7.42 3.57
N ARG A 336 -11.89 6.48 4.48
CA ARG A 336 -11.05 5.29 4.57
C ARG A 336 -11.67 4.19 3.73
N VAL A 337 -10.89 3.64 2.81
CA VAL A 337 -11.28 2.51 1.97
C VAL A 337 -10.41 1.31 2.32
N GLY A 338 -11.02 0.30 2.93
CA GLY A 338 -10.37 -0.96 3.27
C GLY A 338 -10.53 -2.01 2.17
N GLY A 339 -9.78 -3.11 2.28
CA GLY A 339 -9.94 -4.26 1.39
C GLY A 339 -11.18 -5.11 1.73
N TRP A 340 -11.37 -6.21 1.00
CA TRP A 340 -12.49 -7.14 1.22
C TRP A 340 -12.62 -7.57 2.70
N LYS A 341 -13.83 -7.43 3.26
CA LYS A 341 -14.18 -7.60 4.69
C LYS A 341 -13.69 -6.47 5.61
N ALA A 342 -13.52 -5.27 5.08
CA ALA A 342 -13.41 -4.05 5.87
C ALA A 342 -14.61 -3.93 6.84
N LEU A 343 -14.36 -3.46 8.06
CA LEU A 343 -15.38 -3.36 9.12
C LEU A 343 -15.36 -2.02 9.84
N THR A 344 -14.26 -1.28 9.74
CA THR A 344 -14.03 -0.02 10.49
C THR A 344 -13.80 1.18 9.58
N GLU A 345 -13.51 0.91 8.33
CA GLU A 345 -13.36 1.85 7.24
C GLU A 345 -14.75 2.26 6.72
N ASP A 346 -14.82 3.37 5.99
CA ASP A 346 -16.08 3.89 5.45
C ASP A 346 -16.57 3.01 4.28
N TYR A 347 -15.63 2.48 3.50
CA TYR A 347 -15.90 1.61 2.36
C TYR A 347 -15.08 0.31 2.38
N GLU A 348 -15.70 -0.79 1.94
CA GLU A 348 -15.07 -2.06 1.58
C GLU A 348 -14.86 -2.09 0.07
N ALA A 349 -13.62 -2.10 -0.41
CA ALA A 349 -13.30 -2.29 -1.81
C ALA A 349 -12.96 -3.75 -2.12
N ARG A 350 -13.48 -4.21 -3.26
CA ARG A 350 -13.16 -5.52 -3.86
C ARG A 350 -12.16 -5.43 -4.99
N ARG A 351 -12.00 -4.23 -5.55
CA ARG A 351 -11.07 -3.90 -6.62
C ARG A 351 -10.59 -2.48 -6.40
N PHE A 352 -9.30 -2.26 -6.61
CA PHE A 352 -8.64 -0.96 -6.61
C PHE A 352 -7.96 -0.77 -7.96
N THR A 353 -7.89 0.47 -8.42
CA THR A 353 -7.05 0.86 -9.56
C THR A 353 -6.28 2.10 -9.15
N ILE A 354 -4.95 2.03 -9.18
CA ILE A 354 -4.08 3.19 -8.92
C ILE A 354 -3.78 3.85 -10.26
N PHE A 355 -3.91 5.16 -10.32
CA PHE A 355 -3.48 5.99 -11.44
C PHE A 355 -2.36 6.92 -11.00
N ASP A 356 -1.37 7.10 -11.86
CA ASP A 356 -0.35 8.13 -11.71
C ASP A 356 -0.78 9.38 -12.49
N ARG A 357 -1.19 10.42 -11.76
CA ARG A 357 -1.65 11.67 -12.36
C ARG A 357 -0.50 12.40 -13.04
N THR A 358 0.75 12.18 -12.61
CA THR A 358 1.94 12.90 -13.09
C THR A 358 2.32 12.55 -14.52
N ARG A 359 2.03 11.30 -14.94
CA ARG A 359 2.35 10.79 -16.29
C ARG A 359 1.25 11.05 -17.32
N GLU A 360 0.08 11.56 -16.90
CA GLU A 360 -0.89 12.11 -17.83
C GLU A 360 -0.40 13.46 -18.38
N LYS A 361 -0.76 13.81 -19.61
CA LYS A 361 -0.39 15.05 -20.33
C LYS A 361 -0.80 16.38 -19.62
N GLY A 362 -1.25 16.32 -18.38
CA GLY A 362 -1.83 17.40 -17.59
C GLY A 362 -0.85 18.22 -16.75
N PHE A 363 0.42 17.83 -16.64
CA PHE A 363 1.43 18.50 -15.78
C PHE A 363 2.44 19.40 -16.53
N GLU A 364 2.20 19.72 -17.80
CA GLU A 364 2.94 20.81 -18.44
C GLU A 364 2.61 22.15 -17.74
N LEU A 365 3.61 23.00 -17.55
CA LEU A 365 3.40 24.39 -17.12
C LEU A 365 2.40 25.04 -18.10
N ASP A 366 1.36 25.69 -17.60
CA ASP A 366 0.45 26.43 -18.46
C ASP A 366 1.13 27.74 -18.95
N ALA A 367 0.49 28.42 -19.90
CA ALA A 367 1.08 29.62 -20.50
C ALA A 367 1.25 30.76 -19.48
N GLU A 368 0.42 30.78 -18.43
CA GLU A 368 0.44 31.80 -17.38
C GLU A 368 1.61 31.53 -16.42
N THR A 369 1.77 30.30 -15.96
CA THR A 369 2.91 29.87 -15.14
C THR A 369 4.23 30.06 -15.86
N ARG A 370 4.31 29.77 -17.17
CA ARG A 370 5.53 30.05 -17.96
C ARG A 370 5.89 31.54 -17.97
N ALA A 371 4.90 32.43 -18.07
CA ALA A 371 5.15 33.88 -18.02
C ALA A 371 5.63 34.34 -16.63
N TYR A 372 5.13 33.72 -15.55
CA TYR A 372 5.63 33.94 -14.20
C TYR A 372 7.07 33.47 -14.04
N LEU A 373 7.39 32.27 -14.54
CA LEU A 373 8.74 31.73 -14.55
C LEU A 373 9.72 32.59 -15.35
N ASP A 374 9.32 33.07 -16.54
CA ASP A 374 10.13 33.99 -17.33
C ASP A 374 10.41 35.30 -16.57
N THR A 375 9.44 35.79 -15.79
CA THR A 375 9.64 36.96 -14.92
C THR A 375 10.67 36.68 -13.82
N CYS A 376 10.66 35.49 -13.22
CA CYS A 376 11.68 35.07 -12.25
C CYS A 376 13.07 34.96 -12.90
N ARG A 377 13.17 34.44 -14.12
CA ARG A 377 14.44 34.29 -14.87
C ARG A 377 15.04 35.61 -15.34
N GLU A 378 14.20 36.62 -15.59
CA GLU A 378 14.64 37.96 -15.96
C GLU A 378 15.10 38.79 -14.75
N TRP A 379 14.76 38.36 -13.53
CA TRP A 379 15.15 39.02 -12.30
C TRP A 379 16.55 38.58 -11.86
N ASP A 380 17.41 39.56 -11.54
CA ASP A 380 18.74 39.31 -11.00
C ASP A 380 18.63 38.99 -9.51
N LEU A 381 18.57 37.69 -9.19
CA LEU A 381 18.51 37.18 -7.82
C LEU A 381 19.71 37.59 -6.96
N THR A 382 20.82 38.04 -7.58
CA THR A 382 22.04 38.45 -6.86
C THR A 382 22.06 39.94 -6.49
N ASP A 383 21.11 40.74 -6.99
CA ASP A 383 20.99 42.19 -6.74
C ASP A 383 19.73 42.50 -5.91
N VAL A 384 19.59 41.81 -4.77
CA VAL A 384 18.51 41.97 -3.80
C VAL A 384 18.75 43.22 -2.95
N GLU A 385 17.73 44.04 -2.69
CA GLU A 385 17.88 45.17 -1.76
C GLU A 385 17.88 44.62 -0.32
N SER A 386 18.95 44.85 0.45
CA SER A 386 19.02 44.42 1.84
C SER A 386 17.97 45.16 2.67
N GLN A 387 16.91 44.44 3.05
CA GLN A 387 15.79 44.92 3.85
C GLN A 387 15.77 44.24 5.22
N SER A 388 15.10 44.86 6.21
CA SER A 388 14.96 44.29 7.55
C SER A 388 13.78 43.34 7.63
N VAL A 389 13.99 42.14 8.17
CA VAL A 389 12.97 41.10 8.35
C VAL A 389 12.98 40.62 9.78
N VAL A 390 11.79 40.49 10.37
CA VAL A 390 11.60 39.91 11.70
C VAL A 390 11.07 38.50 11.55
N THR A 391 11.67 37.53 12.24
CA THR A 391 11.18 36.14 12.28
C THR A 391 10.89 35.69 13.72
N GLY A 392 9.88 34.86 13.90
CA GLY A 392 9.46 34.33 15.21
C GLY A 392 8.34 33.32 15.09
N LEU A 393 7.76 32.77 16.16
CA LEU A 393 8.16 32.87 17.56
C LEU A 393 8.70 31.55 18.13
N ASP A 394 8.55 30.43 17.41
CA ASP A 394 8.79 29.08 17.90
C ASP A 394 10.23 28.60 17.69
N GLY A 395 11.10 28.86 18.66
CA GLY A 395 12.47 28.34 18.62
C GLY A 395 12.54 26.88 19.06
N TYR A 396 13.09 26.00 18.21
CA TYR A 396 13.42 24.61 18.54
C TYR A 396 14.94 24.36 18.47
N VAL A 397 15.40 23.42 19.29
CA VAL A 397 16.72 22.79 19.17
C VAL A 397 16.52 21.35 18.73
N ASP A 398 16.86 21.08 17.47
CA ASP A 398 16.71 19.78 16.84
C ASP A 398 18.00 18.99 17.02
N ARG A 399 17.90 17.91 17.79
CA ARG A 399 18.98 16.98 18.06
C ARG A 399 18.87 15.83 17.07
N MET A 400 19.78 15.80 16.11
CA MET A 400 19.87 14.72 15.13
C MET A 400 20.42 13.48 15.84
N ARG A 401 19.68 12.38 15.74
CA ARG A 401 19.90 11.14 16.47
C ARG A 401 20.00 9.97 15.49
N GLU A 402 20.90 9.05 15.79
CA GLU A 402 20.95 7.74 15.16
C GLU A 402 20.72 6.66 16.20
N PHE A 403 19.76 5.76 15.97
CA PHE A 403 19.61 4.56 16.78
C PHE A 403 20.82 3.65 16.60
N VAL A 404 21.29 3.07 17.69
CA VAL A 404 22.42 2.13 17.69
C VAL A 404 21.88 0.71 17.53
N ASP A 405 22.27 0.06 16.42
CA ASP A 405 22.00 -1.36 16.21
C ASP A 405 22.89 -2.19 17.14
N SER A 406 24.21 -2.01 17.03
CA SER A 406 25.21 -2.72 17.85
C SER A 406 26.47 -1.88 18.08
N ARG A 407 27.20 -2.20 19.16
CA ARG A 407 28.48 -1.58 19.53
C ARG A 407 29.67 -2.44 19.08
N GLY A 408 30.59 -1.81 18.37
CA GLY A 408 31.86 -2.40 17.96
C GLY A 408 33.02 -2.07 18.91
N PRO A 409 34.22 -2.63 18.66
CA PRO A 409 35.42 -2.30 19.42
C PRO A 409 35.74 -0.81 19.39
N GLY A 410 36.22 -0.26 20.52
CA GLY A 410 36.68 1.12 20.59
C GLY A 410 35.58 2.20 20.60
N GLY A 411 34.32 1.82 20.81
CA GLY A 411 33.20 2.77 20.87
C GLY A 411 32.54 3.05 19.51
N SER A 412 33.02 2.40 18.43
CA SER A 412 32.31 2.37 17.15
C SER A 412 30.91 1.77 17.32
N TYR A 413 30.00 2.12 16.42
CA TYR A 413 28.65 1.58 16.39
C TYR A 413 28.18 1.38 14.96
N LYS A 414 27.22 0.48 14.78
CA LYS A 414 26.46 0.33 13.54
C LYS A 414 25.11 1.05 13.75
N PRO A 415 24.72 1.99 12.86
CA PRO A 415 23.42 2.63 12.95
C PRO A 415 22.30 1.67 12.57
N LEU A 416 21.12 1.91 13.13
CA LEU A 416 19.87 1.24 12.80
C LEU A 416 19.10 2.14 11.83
N LEU A 417 19.22 1.87 10.52
CA LEU A 417 18.73 2.76 9.46
C LEU A 417 17.31 2.43 8.98
N GLU A 418 16.81 1.24 9.31
CA GLU A 418 15.46 0.79 8.93
C GLU A 418 14.47 1.01 10.08
N PHE A 419 13.35 1.67 9.79
CA PHE A 419 12.29 1.88 10.78
C PHE A 419 11.68 0.54 11.25
N GLU A 420 11.59 -0.44 10.36
CA GLU A 420 11.05 -1.77 10.68
C GLU A 420 11.88 -2.47 11.78
N SER A 421 13.21 -2.30 11.76
CA SER A 421 14.07 -2.84 12.81
C SER A 421 13.77 -2.26 14.21
N VAL A 422 13.32 -0.99 14.31
CA VAL A 422 12.88 -0.40 15.58
C VAL A 422 11.57 -1.04 16.04
N LYS A 423 10.64 -1.26 15.12
CA LYS A 423 9.35 -1.90 15.37
C LYS A 423 9.53 -3.33 15.85
N GLU A 424 10.37 -4.13 15.20
CA GLU A 424 10.70 -5.50 15.63
C GLU A 424 11.19 -5.53 17.07
N ARG A 425 12.13 -4.64 17.43
CA ARG A 425 12.66 -4.54 18.81
C ARG A 425 11.58 -4.18 19.83
N LEU A 426 10.61 -3.32 19.48
CA LEU A 426 9.46 -3.02 20.34
C LEU A 426 8.54 -4.23 20.51
N VAL A 427 8.26 -4.96 19.43
CA VAL A 427 7.43 -6.17 19.44
C VAL A 427 8.08 -7.26 20.28
N GLU A 428 9.37 -7.53 20.10
CA GLU A 428 10.14 -8.46 20.91
C GLU A 428 10.08 -8.09 22.39
N ALA A 429 10.32 -6.81 22.70
CA ALA A 429 10.29 -6.33 24.07
C ALA A 429 8.90 -6.45 24.72
N SER A 430 7.82 -6.26 23.96
CA SER A 430 6.44 -6.47 24.44
C SER A 430 6.15 -7.94 24.79
N SER A 431 6.87 -8.87 24.15
CA SER A 431 6.77 -10.32 24.37
C SER A 431 7.71 -10.84 25.46
N MET A 432 8.56 -9.97 26.02
CA MET A 432 9.52 -10.29 27.07
C MET A 432 9.18 -9.56 28.38
N THR A 433 9.65 -10.10 29.51
CA THR A 433 9.52 -9.42 30.81
C THR A 433 10.57 -8.33 31.04
N ARG A 434 11.39 -8.01 30.02
CA ARG A 434 12.44 -7.00 30.10
C ARG A 434 11.94 -5.71 29.47
N SER A 435 12.29 -4.58 30.07
CA SER A 435 12.01 -3.28 29.45
C SER A 435 12.81 -3.14 28.14
N PRO A 436 12.17 -2.71 27.03
CA PRO A 436 12.92 -2.33 25.83
C PRO A 436 13.93 -1.25 26.21
N THR A 437 15.12 -1.32 25.62
CA THR A 437 16.12 -0.26 25.73
C THR A 437 16.60 0.07 24.33
N PHE A 438 16.37 1.31 23.93
CA PHE A 438 16.95 1.87 22.73
C PHE A 438 18.13 2.73 23.12
N GLU A 439 19.27 2.45 22.51
CA GLU A 439 20.44 3.31 22.58
C GLU A 439 20.46 4.16 21.32
N TRP A 440 20.76 5.44 21.45
CA TRP A 440 21.03 6.33 20.32
C TRP A 440 22.26 7.16 20.60
N VAL A 441 22.80 7.77 19.56
CA VAL A 441 23.83 8.80 19.65
C VAL A 441 23.33 10.08 19.00
N GLU A 442 23.79 11.22 19.52
CA GLU A 442 23.61 12.50 18.85
C GLU A 442 24.70 12.67 17.79
N THR A 443 24.31 12.94 16.55
CA THR A 443 25.23 13.20 15.44
C THR A 443 25.46 14.68 15.25
N GLU A 444 24.39 15.47 15.38
CA GLU A 444 24.39 16.90 15.15
C GLU A 444 23.29 17.56 15.99
N THR A 445 23.43 18.86 16.27
CA THR A 445 22.34 19.68 16.80
C THR A 445 22.17 20.91 15.91
N LYS A 446 20.94 21.18 15.48
CA LYS A 446 20.57 22.29 14.61
C LYS A 446 19.52 23.18 15.27
N PRO A 447 19.46 24.48 14.92
CA PRO A 447 18.28 25.28 15.23
C PRO A 447 17.10 24.81 14.36
N GLY A 448 15.89 24.85 14.91
CA GLY A 448 14.66 24.47 14.23
C GLY A 448 13.52 25.42 14.54
N GLY A 449 12.37 25.14 13.93
CA GLY A 449 11.17 26.00 13.98
C GLY A 449 11.17 27.05 12.89
N HIS A 450 10.03 27.70 12.69
CA HIS A 450 9.84 28.70 11.64
C HIS A 450 10.93 29.79 11.60
N PRO A 451 11.33 30.43 12.73
CA PRO A 451 12.36 31.46 12.69
C PRO A 451 13.71 30.94 12.19
N ALA A 452 14.06 29.68 12.48
CA ALA A 452 15.29 29.09 11.98
C ALA A 452 15.17 28.76 10.48
N HIS A 453 14.08 28.11 10.04
CA HIS A 453 13.94 27.66 8.66
C HIS A 453 13.77 28.82 7.68
N ALA A 454 12.81 29.72 7.93
CA ALA A 454 12.60 30.88 7.08
C ALA A 454 13.75 31.89 7.22
N GLY A 455 14.23 32.12 8.44
CA GLY A 455 15.35 33.04 8.72
C GLY A 455 16.64 32.65 8.00
N SER A 456 16.93 31.35 7.85
CA SER A 456 18.10 30.90 7.11
C SER A 456 18.06 31.30 5.63
N ILE A 457 16.89 31.32 5.02
CA ILE A 457 16.71 31.73 3.62
C ILE A 457 16.87 33.24 3.50
N PHE A 458 16.23 34.03 4.37
CA PHE A 458 16.41 35.49 4.38
C PHE A 458 17.89 35.87 4.58
N SER A 459 18.58 35.20 5.50
CA SER A 459 20.01 35.39 5.74
C SER A 459 20.86 35.03 4.51
N ALA A 460 20.52 33.96 3.78
CA ALA A 460 21.22 33.57 2.55
C ALA A 460 21.06 34.60 1.41
N PHE A 461 20.00 35.42 1.45
CA PHE A 461 19.72 36.52 0.51
C PHE A 461 20.15 37.90 1.07
N ASP A 462 21.03 37.94 2.07
CA ASP A 462 21.59 39.17 2.67
C ASP A 462 20.54 40.13 3.29
N TYR A 463 19.37 39.62 3.70
CA TYR A 463 18.42 40.38 4.51
C TYR A 463 18.91 40.54 5.95
N ASP A 464 18.57 41.68 6.57
CA ASP A 464 18.89 41.94 7.97
C ASP A 464 17.84 41.28 8.89
N VAL A 465 18.20 40.12 9.46
CA VAL A 465 17.28 39.26 10.21
C VAL A 465 17.31 39.57 11.70
N SER A 466 16.17 40.00 12.24
CA SER A 466 15.88 40.04 13.67
C SER A 466 15.02 38.85 14.09
N MET A 467 15.34 38.23 15.22
CA MET A 467 14.64 37.05 15.72
C MET A 467 13.98 37.31 17.07
N ILE A 468 12.67 37.09 17.17
CA ILE A 468 11.89 37.18 18.42
C ILE A 468 11.29 35.81 18.71
N GLY A 469 11.50 35.27 19.91
CA GLY A 469 11.03 33.90 20.21
C GLY A 469 11.80 33.15 21.27
N THR A 470 11.55 31.85 21.38
CA THR A 470 12.14 31.00 22.42
C THR A 470 13.52 30.48 22.01
N PHE A 471 14.58 31.27 22.19
CA PHE A 471 15.93 30.93 21.73
C PHE A 471 16.94 30.58 22.83
N GLY A 472 16.61 30.78 24.10
CA GLY A 472 17.46 30.50 25.26
C GLY A 472 17.83 31.75 26.04
N GLU A 473 18.19 31.57 27.32
CA GLU A 473 18.72 32.64 28.17
C GLU A 473 20.02 32.16 28.86
N PRO A 474 21.21 32.43 28.29
CA PRO A 474 21.49 33.12 27.02
C PRO A 474 21.04 32.31 25.78
N THR A 475 20.96 32.96 24.61
CA THR A 475 20.63 32.33 23.33
C THR A 475 21.47 31.06 23.12
N ALA A 476 20.82 29.97 22.73
CA ALA A 476 21.44 28.67 22.59
C ALA A 476 22.44 28.65 21.42
N ASP A 477 23.55 27.93 21.61
CA ASP A 477 24.65 27.83 20.64
C ASP A 477 24.18 27.49 19.21
N PRO A 478 23.22 26.57 18.96
CA PRO A 478 22.77 26.26 17.59
C PRO A 478 22.21 27.47 16.83
N PHE A 479 21.48 28.37 17.52
CA PHE A 479 20.97 29.59 16.92
C PHE A 479 22.08 30.61 16.67
N GLN A 480 22.97 30.84 17.65
CA GLN A 480 24.09 31.77 17.49
C GLN A 480 25.06 31.37 16.37
N LEU A 481 25.28 30.06 16.19
CA LEU A 481 26.15 29.54 15.15
C LEU A 481 25.55 29.65 13.75
N ALA A 482 24.23 29.45 13.63
CA ALA A 482 23.52 29.56 12.35
C ALA A 482 23.27 31.03 11.95
N PHE A 483 23.10 31.91 12.92
CA PHE A 483 22.80 33.33 12.70
C PHE A 483 23.75 34.23 13.51
N PRO A 484 25.03 34.31 13.09
CA PRO A 484 26.04 35.07 13.82
C PRO A 484 25.78 36.59 13.81
N ASP A 485 25.07 37.08 12.81
CA ASP A 485 24.81 38.50 12.58
C ASP A 485 23.37 38.92 12.95
N ALA A 486 22.51 37.98 13.37
CA ALA A 486 21.13 38.29 13.75
C ALA A 486 21.00 38.85 15.16
N ASP A 487 20.06 39.78 15.33
CA ASP A 487 19.66 40.28 16.64
C ASP A 487 18.62 39.35 17.30
N PHE A 488 18.89 38.90 18.52
CA PHE A 488 18.03 37.95 19.24
C PHE A 488 17.28 38.60 20.40
N PHE A 489 15.95 38.61 20.29
CA PHE A 489 15.00 39.01 21.34
C PHE A 489 14.39 37.76 21.95
N SER A 490 15.19 37.05 22.75
CA SER A 490 14.79 35.77 23.35
C SER A 490 13.77 35.98 24.49
N VAL A 491 12.63 35.27 24.40
CA VAL A 491 11.56 35.24 25.40
C VAL A 491 11.51 33.91 26.15
N GLY A 492 12.47 33.00 25.91
CA GLY A 492 12.66 31.81 26.72
C GLY A 492 13.47 30.70 26.11
N ASN A 493 13.56 29.57 26.83
CA ASN A 493 14.30 28.41 26.36
C ASN A 493 13.62 27.79 25.13
N PRO A 494 14.38 27.32 24.14
CA PRO A 494 13.81 26.63 23.00
C PRO A 494 13.18 25.31 23.41
N SER A 495 12.16 24.91 22.66
CA SER A 495 11.67 23.54 22.66
C SER A 495 12.73 22.59 22.07
N THR A 496 12.60 21.28 22.27
CA THR A 496 13.57 20.31 21.73
C THR A 496 12.88 19.24 20.90
N THR A 497 13.49 18.90 19.77
CA THR A 497 13.13 17.74 18.96
C THR A 497 14.28 16.74 18.98
N ASP A 498 14.02 15.49 19.33
CA ASP A 498 14.92 14.39 18.97
C ASP A 498 14.48 13.86 17.60
N TYR A 499 15.32 14.09 16.59
CA TYR A 499 15.07 13.76 15.19
C TYR A 499 15.85 12.50 14.82
N VAL A 500 15.17 11.45 14.36
CA VAL A 500 15.82 10.25 13.81
C VAL A 500 15.43 10.08 12.34
N GLN A 501 16.42 10.12 11.44
CA GLN A 501 16.24 9.81 10.02
C GLN A 501 16.39 8.30 9.79
N PHE A 502 15.47 7.69 9.05
CA PHE A 502 15.59 6.33 8.53
C PHE A 502 15.74 6.38 7.01
N GLU A 503 16.09 5.25 6.38
CA GLU A 503 16.08 5.11 4.92
C GLU A 503 14.68 5.35 4.34
N THR A 504 13.66 4.91 5.08
CA THR A 504 12.24 5.16 4.79
C THR A 504 11.61 5.74 6.04
N GLY A 505 11.25 7.02 6.05
CA GLY A 505 10.66 7.61 7.24
C GLY A 505 11.58 8.51 8.06
N LYS A 506 10.95 9.19 9.01
CA LYS A 506 11.62 9.85 10.13
C LYS A 506 10.78 9.71 11.40
N LEU A 507 11.43 9.73 12.55
CA LEU A 507 10.78 9.78 13.85
C LEU A 507 11.13 11.10 14.54
N LEU A 508 10.10 11.87 14.92
CA LEU A 508 10.23 13.11 15.67
C LEU A 508 9.67 12.91 17.07
N ILE A 509 10.49 13.13 18.10
CA ILE A 509 10.04 13.15 19.50
C ILE A 509 10.23 14.58 19.99
N GLN A 510 9.12 15.27 20.26
CA GLN A 510 9.13 16.71 20.51
C GLN A 510 8.62 17.07 21.90
N ASP A 511 9.30 18.01 22.54
CA ASP A 511 8.77 18.76 23.68
C ASP A 511 8.15 20.06 23.16
N ARG A 512 6.82 20.18 23.26
CA ARG A 512 6.07 21.33 22.71
C ARG A 512 5.55 22.28 23.78
N ASP A 513 5.69 21.96 25.06
CA ASP A 513 5.02 22.69 26.14
C ASP A 513 5.45 24.16 26.20
N VAL A 514 6.72 24.44 25.88
CA VAL A 514 7.26 25.81 25.91
C VAL A 514 6.67 26.69 24.81
N VAL A 515 6.67 26.19 23.57
CA VAL A 515 6.16 26.91 22.41
C VAL A 515 4.63 27.05 22.47
N ALA A 516 3.92 25.97 22.81
CA ALA A 516 2.45 25.99 22.93
C ALA A 516 1.96 26.88 24.08
N GLY A 517 2.78 27.06 25.12
CA GLY A 517 2.48 27.92 26.27
C GLY A 517 2.91 29.39 26.09
N LEU A 518 3.46 29.77 24.94
CA LEU A 518 3.90 31.14 24.69
C LEU A 518 2.69 32.08 24.53
N ASP A 519 2.73 33.20 25.25
CA ASP A 519 1.71 34.26 25.21
C ASP A 519 2.33 35.66 25.35
N TYR A 520 1.51 36.71 25.16
CA TYR A 520 1.98 38.10 25.25
C TYR A 520 2.53 38.45 26.63
N GLU A 521 1.94 37.94 27.72
CA GLU A 521 2.46 38.20 29.06
C GLU A 521 3.85 37.61 29.26
N THR A 522 4.12 36.42 28.74
CA THR A 522 5.44 35.79 28.74
C THR A 522 6.45 36.66 27.98
N ILE A 523 6.07 37.19 26.81
CA ILE A 523 6.90 38.12 26.03
C ILE A 523 7.20 39.39 26.85
N ARG A 524 6.15 40.02 27.40
CA ARG A 524 6.22 41.28 28.16
C ARG A 524 7.03 41.16 29.46
N GLU A 525 7.04 40.00 30.09
CA GLU A 525 7.84 39.75 31.30
C GLU A 525 9.34 39.65 31.02
N ARG A 526 9.75 39.31 29.79
CA ARG A 526 11.15 39.02 29.46
C ARG A 526 11.81 40.03 28.54
N VAL A 527 11.03 40.64 27.64
CA VAL A 527 11.52 41.67 26.72
C VAL A 527 10.72 42.95 26.95
N THR A 528 11.43 44.07 27.09
CA THR A 528 10.80 45.38 27.28
C THR A 528 10.12 45.85 26.00
N MET A 529 9.03 46.61 26.11
CA MET A 529 8.30 47.14 24.95
C MET A 529 9.18 48.01 24.05
N ASP A 530 10.11 48.81 24.62
CA ASP A 530 11.06 49.59 23.82
C ASP A 530 12.00 48.70 22.98
N ALA A 531 12.39 47.53 23.51
CA ALA A 531 13.25 46.58 22.80
C ALA A 531 12.46 45.82 21.73
N LEU A 532 11.20 45.47 21.99
CA LEU A 532 10.31 44.92 20.95
C LEU A 532 10.05 45.93 19.84
N ALA A 533 9.86 47.21 20.20
CA ALA A 533 9.70 48.28 19.22
C ALA A 533 10.97 48.44 18.37
N GLU A 534 12.15 48.44 19.00
CA GLU A 534 13.45 48.45 18.30
C GLU A 534 13.60 47.26 17.35
N ALA A 535 13.14 46.07 17.75
CA ALA A 535 13.20 44.86 16.93
C ALA A 535 12.37 44.93 15.64
N ILE A 536 11.24 45.65 15.66
CA ILE A 536 10.28 45.66 14.55
C ILE A 536 10.24 46.98 13.78
N ASP A 537 10.84 48.05 14.30
CA ASP A 537 10.82 49.39 13.67
C ASP A 537 11.65 49.39 12.37
N GLY A 538 10.98 49.63 11.26
CA GLY A 538 11.57 49.65 9.91
C GLY A 538 11.60 48.28 9.22
N ALA A 539 11.03 47.24 9.81
CA ALA A 539 10.96 45.93 9.17
C ALA A 539 10.03 45.95 7.95
N SER A 540 10.46 45.41 6.82
CA SER A 540 9.61 45.22 5.64
C SER A 540 8.66 44.04 5.79
N LEU A 541 9.01 43.08 6.66
CA LEU A 541 8.24 41.86 6.87
C LEU A 541 8.37 41.36 8.32
N MET A 542 7.26 40.88 8.87
CA MET A 542 7.23 40.02 10.06
C MET A 542 6.74 38.61 9.67
N SER A 543 7.65 37.63 9.69
CA SER A 543 7.38 36.22 9.37
C SER A 543 7.18 35.42 10.66
N LEU A 544 5.96 34.91 10.86
CA LEU A 544 5.52 34.31 12.11
C LEU A 544 5.19 32.83 11.97
N SER A 545 5.55 32.11 13.03
CA SER A 545 5.33 30.70 13.26
C SER A 545 3.87 30.28 13.14
N GLY A 546 3.66 28.97 13.04
CA GLY A 546 2.33 28.39 12.86
C GLY A 546 1.32 28.83 13.92
N TRP A 547 0.14 29.33 13.52
CA TRP A 547 -0.94 29.63 14.46
C TRP A 547 -1.36 28.39 15.27
N GLY A 548 -1.46 27.21 14.64
CA GLY A 548 -1.68 25.95 15.36
C GLY A 548 -0.50 25.49 16.23
N THR A 549 0.68 26.07 16.05
CA THR A 549 1.89 25.78 16.85
C THR A 549 1.96 26.69 18.08
N VAL A 550 1.65 27.98 17.92
CA VAL A 550 1.54 28.98 18.98
C VAL A 550 0.10 29.54 18.97
N PRO A 551 -0.84 28.90 19.70
CA PRO A 551 -2.26 29.27 19.66
C PRO A 551 -2.56 30.72 20.03
N SER A 552 -1.67 31.34 20.82
CA SER A 552 -1.78 32.73 21.27
C SER A 552 -1.37 33.78 20.24
N ILE A 553 -0.94 33.42 19.01
CA ILE A 553 -0.51 34.40 18.01
C ILE A 553 -1.52 35.54 17.78
N PRO A 554 -2.83 35.29 17.62
CA PRO A 554 -3.79 36.38 17.41
C PRO A 554 -3.76 37.42 18.53
N SER A 555 -3.75 36.99 19.80
CA SER A 555 -3.68 37.91 20.93
C SER A 555 -2.31 38.57 21.09
N ILE A 556 -1.23 37.87 20.74
CA ILE A 556 0.12 38.48 20.67
C ILE A 556 0.13 39.62 19.65
N LEU A 557 -0.40 39.39 18.44
CA LEU A 557 -0.48 40.40 17.39
C LEU A 557 -1.33 41.60 17.81
N GLU A 558 -2.51 41.36 18.38
CA GLU A 558 -3.38 42.41 18.94
C GLU A 558 -2.62 43.29 19.94
N CYS A 559 -1.95 42.67 20.92
CA CYS A 559 -1.21 43.39 21.93
C CYS A 559 -0.02 44.16 21.36
N LEU A 560 0.70 43.60 20.39
CA LEU A 560 1.80 44.32 19.78
C LEU A 560 1.28 45.54 18.98
N VAL A 561 0.18 45.40 18.23
CA VAL A 561 -0.46 46.51 17.50
C VAL A 561 -0.91 47.62 18.45
N ASP A 562 -1.46 47.26 19.61
CA ASP A 562 -1.97 48.22 20.59
C ASP A 562 -0.87 48.89 21.43
N GLU A 563 0.21 48.17 21.77
CA GLU A 563 1.19 48.61 22.77
C GLU A 563 2.60 48.88 22.21
N VAL A 564 3.03 48.14 21.18
CA VAL A 564 4.41 48.19 20.65
C VAL A 564 4.48 49.04 19.38
N TRP A 565 3.60 48.80 18.41
CA TRP A 565 3.51 49.57 17.17
C TRP A 565 3.46 51.10 17.39
N PRO A 566 2.73 51.64 18.39
CA PRO A 566 2.72 53.09 18.66
C PRO A 566 4.07 53.67 19.13
N LEU A 567 5.02 52.81 19.51
CA LEU A 567 6.38 53.19 19.88
C LEU A 567 7.34 53.17 18.68
N THR A 568 6.93 52.58 17.55
CA THR A 568 7.72 52.50 16.31
C THR A 568 7.55 53.76 15.45
N SER A 569 8.55 54.07 14.64
CA SER A 569 8.48 55.14 13.64
C SER A 569 7.84 54.66 12.33
N SER A 570 8.14 53.42 11.96
CA SER A 570 7.74 52.72 10.75
C SER A 570 7.47 51.25 11.11
N PRO A 571 6.25 50.90 11.54
CA PRO A 571 5.93 49.52 11.85
C PRO A 571 6.07 48.58 10.64
N PRO A 572 6.07 47.24 10.86
CA PRO A 572 6.12 46.25 9.80
C PRO A 572 5.11 46.50 8.67
N GLU A 573 5.56 46.42 7.42
CA GLU A 573 4.69 46.69 6.25
C GLU A 573 3.71 45.56 5.94
N GLN A 574 4.07 44.32 6.28
CA GLN A 574 3.24 43.13 6.09
C GLN A 574 3.60 42.02 7.09
N ILE A 575 2.65 41.13 7.32
CA ILE A 575 2.83 39.92 8.12
C ILE A 575 2.67 38.70 7.23
N LEU A 576 3.59 37.75 7.36
CA LEU A 576 3.46 36.40 6.82
C LEU A 576 3.23 35.46 7.99
N LEU A 577 2.10 34.78 8.01
CA LEU A 577 1.69 33.91 9.11
C LEU A 577 1.58 32.47 8.61
N MET A 578 2.27 31.52 9.26
CA MET A 578 2.10 30.11 8.95
C MET A 578 0.83 29.56 9.60
N ALA A 579 0.16 28.59 8.95
CA ALA A 579 -1.00 27.92 9.53
C ALA A 579 -0.62 27.03 10.74
N GLY A 580 0.47 26.26 10.63
CA GLY A 580 0.90 25.32 11.67
C GLY A 580 -0.07 24.15 11.87
N THR A 581 -0.03 23.51 13.05
CA THR A 581 -0.89 22.34 13.35
C THR A 581 -2.33 22.75 13.68
N VAL A 582 -3.06 23.25 12.67
CA VAL A 582 -4.41 23.80 12.81
C VAL A 582 -5.40 22.83 13.47
N GLU A 583 -5.19 21.52 13.31
CA GLU A 583 -6.03 20.46 13.88
C GLU A 583 -5.99 20.42 15.42
N LEU A 584 -5.03 21.10 16.04
CA LEU A 584 -4.91 21.22 17.49
C LEU A 584 -5.60 22.46 18.05
N LEU A 585 -6.08 23.38 17.21
CA LEU A 585 -6.87 24.51 17.66
C LEU A 585 -8.25 24.02 18.13
N SER A 586 -8.69 24.51 19.29
CA SER A 586 -10.01 24.14 19.80
C SER A 586 -11.13 24.81 18.99
N GLU A 587 -12.33 24.23 19.02
CA GLU A 587 -13.55 24.83 18.42
C GLU A 587 -13.85 26.25 18.93
N THR A 588 -13.27 26.65 20.07
CA THR A 588 -13.40 27.99 20.64
C THR A 588 -12.27 28.94 20.27
N ASP A 589 -11.04 28.44 20.15
CA ASP A 589 -9.87 29.29 19.88
C ASP A 589 -9.87 29.77 18.42
N LEU A 590 -10.33 28.91 17.51
CA LEU A 590 -10.36 29.23 16.09
C LEU A 590 -11.29 30.43 15.78
N PRO A 591 -12.59 30.46 16.15
CA PRO A 591 -13.44 31.62 15.86
C PRO A 591 -12.98 32.92 16.53
N ALA A 592 -12.44 32.83 17.76
CA ALA A 592 -11.94 34.00 18.48
C ALA A 592 -10.69 34.58 17.81
N GLY A 593 -9.74 33.71 17.43
CA GLY A 593 -8.52 34.13 16.73
C GLY A 593 -8.80 34.72 15.35
N ILE A 594 -9.79 34.20 14.60
CA ILE A 594 -10.19 34.77 13.30
C ILE A 594 -10.59 36.24 13.44
N ALA A 595 -11.45 36.55 14.41
CA ALA A 595 -11.90 37.92 14.62
C ALA A 595 -10.73 38.86 14.96
N THR A 596 -9.80 38.41 15.79
CA THR A 596 -8.61 39.19 16.14
C THR A 596 -7.67 39.37 14.93
N LEU A 597 -7.46 38.33 14.12
CA LEU A 597 -6.62 38.44 12.93
C LEU A 597 -7.23 39.37 11.88
N ASP A 598 -8.55 39.39 11.70
CA ASP A 598 -9.26 40.36 10.83
C ASP A 598 -9.04 41.81 11.28
N GLU A 599 -9.09 42.06 12.59
CA GLU A 599 -8.80 43.41 13.14
C GLU A 599 -7.35 43.83 12.89
N VAL A 600 -6.38 42.92 13.08
CA VAL A 600 -4.96 43.19 12.80
C VAL A 600 -4.71 43.38 11.30
N ASP A 601 -5.32 42.56 10.44
CA ASP A 601 -5.19 42.62 8.98
C ASP A 601 -5.62 43.98 8.41
N SER A 602 -6.63 44.60 9.03
CA SER A 602 -7.10 45.94 8.66
C SER A 602 -6.07 47.06 8.90
N ILE A 603 -5.02 46.78 9.68
CA ILE A 603 -3.94 47.71 10.05
C ILE A 603 -2.66 47.37 9.27
N VAL A 604 -2.32 46.08 9.20
CA VAL A 604 -1.15 45.56 8.49
C VAL A 604 -1.56 44.29 7.74
N PRO A 605 -1.37 44.22 6.42
CA PRO A 605 -1.85 43.09 5.62
C PRO A 605 -1.20 41.78 6.05
N ILE A 606 -2.03 40.77 6.32
CA ILE A 606 -1.63 39.41 6.68
C ILE A 606 -1.72 38.52 5.44
N THR A 607 -0.68 37.73 5.23
CA THR A 607 -0.71 36.57 4.32
C THR A 607 -0.64 35.31 5.15
N LEU A 608 -1.71 34.53 5.15
CA LEU A 608 -1.67 33.18 5.73
C LEU A 608 -1.11 32.21 4.69
N VAL A 609 -0.05 31.48 5.02
CA VAL A 609 0.48 30.39 4.19
C VAL A 609 0.02 29.07 4.77
N THR A 610 -0.46 28.19 3.89
CA THR A 610 -0.94 26.85 4.27
C THR A 610 -0.53 25.81 3.23
N THR A 611 -0.34 24.59 3.69
CA THR A 611 -0.45 23.37 2.88
C THR A 611 -1.90 23.09 2.49
N ARG A 612 -2.12 22.24 1.49
CA ARG A 612 -3.46 21.73 1.12
C ARG A 612 -4.20 21.10 2.30
N LYS A 613 -3.53 20.26 3.10
CA LYS A 613 -4.13 19.59 4.26
C LYS A 613 -4.67 20.58 5.29
N GLN A 614 -3.90 21.62 5.62
CA GLN A 614 -4.35 22.66 6.55
C GLN A 614 -5.51 23.48 5.98
N ALA A 615 -5.48 23.84 4.69
CA ALA A 615 -6.59 24.57 4.06
C ALA A 615 -7.89 23.76 4.00
N LEU A 616 -7.79 22.45 3.70
CA LEU A 616 -8.94 21.53 3.78
C LEU A 616 -9.51 21.48 5.20
N HIS A 617 -8.64 21.45 6.21
CA HIS A 617 -9.09 21.49 7.59
C HIS A 617 -9.86 22.79 7.91
N TYR A 618 -9.35 23.96 7.49
CA TYR A 618 -10.09 25.22 7.62
C TYR A 618 -11.45 25.17 6.93
N ALA A 619 -11.51 24.73 5.66
CA ALA A 619 -12.75 24.62 4.91
C ALA A 619 -13.77 23.70 5.61
N HIS A 620 -13.31 22.55 6.12
CA HIS A 620 -14.13 21.62 6.90
C HIS A 620 -14.71 22.28 8.16
N VAL A 621 -13.88 22.98 8.95
CA VAL A 621 -14.36 23.67 10.15
C VAL A 621 -15.36 24.78 9.83
N PHE A 622 -15.24 25.43 8.67
CA PHE A 622 -16.21 26.43 8.21
C PHE A 622 -17.51 25.84 7.65
N GLY A 623 -17.60 24.51 7.53
CA GLY A 623 -18.72 23.81 6.90
C GLY A 623 -18.85 24.17 5.41
N GLU A 624 -17.73 24.41 4.74
CA GLU A 624 -17.68 24.64 3.30
C GLU A 624 -17.54 23.31 2.55
N GLU A 625 -18.16 23.25 1.37
CA GLU A 625 -17.94 22.18 0.40
C GLU A 625 -16.48 22.31 -0.10
N PRO A 626 -15.58 21.40 0.27
CA PRO A 626 -14.20 21.40 -0.17
C PRO A 626 -14.08 20.96 -1.63
N THR A 627 -12.84 20.89 -2.05
CA THR A 627 -12.50 20.93 -3.44
C THR A 627 -11.07 20.50 -3.66
N ASN A 628 -10.86 19.71 -4.72
CA ASN A 628 -9.54 19.36 -5.20
C ASN A 628 -8.83 20.52 -5.93
N SER A 629 -9.52 21.64 -6.17
CA SER A 629 -8.94 22.81 -6.82
C SER A 629 -8.22 23.69 -5.79
N ILE A 630 -6.89 23.72 -5.83
CA ILE A 630 -6.06 24.56 -4.95
C ILE A 630 -6.47 26.05 -5.02
N PRO A 631 -6.75 26.65 -6.20
CA PRO A 631 -7.25 28.02 -6.28
C PRO A 631 -8.60 28.22 -5.57
N ARG A 632 -9.56 27.31 -5.78
CA ARG A 632 -10.87 27.41 -5.14
C ARG A 632 -10.75 27.22 -3.62
N LEU A 633 -9.86 26.34 -3.17
CA LEU A 633 -9.60 26.12 -1.76
C LEU A 633 -8.99 27.36 -1.10
N ALA A 634 -8.01 28.00 -1.74
CA ALA A 634 -7.44 29.26 -1.29
C ALA A 634 -8.53 30.36 -1.17
N ASP A 635 -9.41 30.50 -2.17
CA ASP A 635 -10.53 31.45 -2.15
C ASP A 635 -11.51 31.19 -1.00
N ILE A 636 -11.85 29.92 -0.75
CA ILE A 636 -12.73 29.54 0.37
C ILE A 636 -12.12 29.98 1.69
N VAL A 637 -10.86 29.63 1.95
CA VAL A 637 -10.17 29.94 3.20
C VAL A 637 -10.01 31.45 3.37
N GLN A 638 -9.59 32.17 2.31
CA GLN A 638 -9.47 33.63 2.32
C GLN A 638 -10.79 34.31 2.68
N ARG A 639 -11.90 33.96 2.02
CA ARG A 639 -13.21 34.56 2.27
C ARG A 639 -13.74 34.28 3.66
N ARG A 640 -13.40 33.12 4.25
CA ARG A 640 -13.88 32.71 5.57
C ARG A 640 -13.07 33.30 6.71
N LEU A 641 -11.75 33.40 6.54
CA LEU A 641 -10.87 34.08 7.50
C LEU A 641 -10.95 35.61 7.36
N ASN A 642 -11.37 36.10 6.20
CA ASN A 642 -11.42 37.52 5.85
C ASN A 642 -10.05 38.22 5.94
N LEU A 643 -8.96 37.51 5.65
CA LEU A 643 -7.61 38.08 5.61
C LEU A 643 -7.28 38.68 4.24
N SER A 644 -6.33 39.60 4.20
CA SER A 644 -5.87 40.24 2.96
C SER A 644 -5.44 39.22 1.92
N ARG A 645 -4.70 38.18 2.32
CA ARG A 645 -4.17 37.15 1.43
C ARG A 645 -4.13 35.77 2.09
N VAL A 646 -4.41 34.72 1.32
CA VAL A 646 -4.17 33.32 1.71
C VAL A 646 -3.44 32.61 0.57
N ALA A 647 -2.28 32.03 0.87
CA ALA A 647 -1.52 31.19 -0.05
C ALA A 647 -1.70 29.72 0.35
N VAL A 648 -2.18 28.90 -0.59
CA VAL A 648 -2.22 27.44 -0.43
C VAL A 648 -1.18 26.84 -1.37
N HIS A 649 -0.25 26.07 -0.84
CA HIS A 649 0.80 25.43 -1.62
C HIS A 649 0.78 23.90 -1.52
N THR A 650 1.23 23.27 -2.59
CA THR A 650 1.50 21.84 -2.73
C THR A 650 2.83 21.69 -3.47
N PRO A 651 3.40 20.49 -3.57
CA PRO A 651 4.57 20.26 -4.43
C PRO A 651 4.33 20.60 -5.92
N TYR A 652 3.08 20.72 -6.38
CA TYR A 652 2.74 20.79 -7.81
C TYR A 652 1.93 21.99 -8.24
N GLU A 653 1.39 22.74 -7.30
CA GLU A 653 0.56 23.90 -7.54
C GLU A 653 0.58 24.76 -6.28
N ALA A 654 0.67 26.06 -6.46
CA ALA A 654 0.37 27.01 -5.42
C ALA A 654 -0.63 28.03 -5.92
N ALA A 655 -1.51 28.49 -5.04
CA ALA A 655 -2.47 29.54 -5.34
C ALA A 655 -2.49 30.60 -4.24
N LEU A 656 -2.62 31.86 -4.65
CA LEU A 656 -2.80 33.01 -3.80
C LEU A 656 -4.22 33.55 -4.03
N ALA A 657 -5.03 33.54 -2.98
CA ALA A 657 -6.33 34.20 -2.99
C ALA A 657 -6.26 35.55 -2.27
N THR A 658 -6.92 36.54 -2.87
CA THR A 658 -7.15 37.87 -2.32
C THR A 658 -8.65 38.18 -2.35
N GLU A 659 -9.08 39.31 -1.79
CA GLU A 659 -10.48 39.76 -1.91
C GLU A 659 -10.95 39.98 -3.38
N ARG A 660 -10.01 40.17 -4.32
CA ARG A 660 -10.31 40.58 -5.69
C ARG A 660 -10.26 39.42 -6.67
N ASP A 661 -9.26 38.57 -6.52
CA ASP A 661 -8.91 37.53 -7.46
C ASP A 661 -8.10 36.41 -6.79
N THR A 662 -8.00 35.30 -7.51
CA THR A 662 -7.16 34.17 -7.15
C THR A 662 -6.21 33.90 -8.30
N ILE A 663 -4.92 33.86 -7.99
CA ILE A 663 -3.84 33.58 -8.94
C ILE A 663 -3.25 32.22 -8.59
N ALA A 664 -2.86 31.44 -9.60
CA ALA A 664 -2.28 30.13 -9.40
C ALA A 664 -1.05 29.96 -10.28
N ALA A 665 -0.09 29.18 -9.79
CA ALA A 665 1.11 28.79 -10.50
C ALA A 665 1.34 27.29 -10.32
N ARG A 666 1.62 26.61 -11.43
CA ARG A 666 2.00 25.19 -11.40
C ARG A 666 3.44 25.04 -10.91
N GLY A 667 3.65 24.09 -10.01
CA GLY A 667 4.96 23.64 -9.58
C GLY A 667 5.56 22.66 -10.59
N HIS A 668 6.88 22.54 -10.56
CA HIS A 668 7.59 21.52 -11.30
C HIS A 668 7.57 20.19 -10.52
N LEU A 669 7.27 19.09 -11.23
CA LEU A 669 7.20 17.75 -10.65
C LEU A 669 8.61 17.20 -10.45
N GLN A 670 8.98 16.76 -9.24
CA GLN A 670 10.29 16.16 -9.00
C GLN A 670 10.20 14.90 -8.15
N GLU A 671 11.25 14.07 -8.27
CA GLU A 671 11.50 12.98 -7.34
C GLU A 671 11.62 13.53 -5.91
N PHE A 672 10.72 13.07 -5.06
CA PHE A 672 10.65 13.48 -3.67
C PHE A 672 11.65 12.66 -2.86
N THR A 673 12.64 13.31 -2.27
CA THR A 673 13.51 12.66 -1.28
C THR A 673 12.78 12.63 0.06
N TYR A 674 12.50 11.44 0.58
CA TYR A 674 11.84 11.26 1.87
C TYR A 674 12.65 11.90 3.03
N GLY A 675 12.36 13.16 3.39
CA GLY A 675 13.14 13.87 4.42
C GLY A 675 12.71 15.30 4.77
N SER A 676 12.18 16.10 3.85
CA SER A 676 11.99 17.54 4.06
C SER A 676 10.68 17.90 4.78
N GLY A 677 10.72 17.96 6.11
CA GLY A 677 9.65 18.55 6.90
C GLY A 677 10.06 19.97 7.23
N ASN A 678 9.48 20.93 6.50
CA ASN A 678 9.75 22.39 6.50
C ASN A 678 9.56 23.01 5.08
N ALA A 679 9.11 22.24 4.08
CA ALA A 679 8.82 22.78 2.75
C ALA A 679 7.86 24.00 2.77
N GLU A 680 6.95 24.04 3.74
CA GLU A 680 6.07 25.21 4.01
C GLU A 680 6.88 26.46 4.38
N ASP A 681 7.84 26.36 5.30
CA ASP A 681 8.71 27.49 5.69
C ASP A 681 9.56 27.99 4.52
N HIS A 682 10.06 27.05 3.71
CA HIS A 682 10.85 27.36 2.52
C HIS A 682 10.00 28.03 1.42
N PHE A 683 8.79 27.52 1.19
CA PHE A 683 7.83 28.13 0.28
C PHE A 683 7.51 29.56 0.74
N ALA A 684 7.20 29.73 2.02
CA ALA A 684 6.85 31.00 2.63
C ALA A 684 7.96 32.05 2.45
N ALA A 685 9.22 31.69 2.74
CA ALA A 685 10.35 32.60 2.58
C ALA A 685 10.61 32.98 1.12
N GLY A 686 10.59 32.00 0.20
CA GLY A 686 10.76 32.26 -1.24
C GLY A 686 9.64 33.15 -1.81
N PHE A 687 8.40 32.87 -1.43
CA PHE A 687 7.24 33.71 -1.77
C PHE A 687 7.42 35.15 -1.25
N ALA A 688 7.84 35.28 0.01
CA ALA A 688 8.05 36.58 0.65
C ALA A 688 9.17 37.39 0.00
N ILE A 689 10.30 36.77 -0.34
CA ILE A 689 11.38 37.43 -1.10
C ILE A 689 10.83 37.99 -2.42
N GLY A 690 10.06 37.19 -3.16
CA GLY A 690 9.46 37.66 -4.42
C GLY A 690 8.56 38.89 -4.22
N GLN A 691 7.81 38.94 -3.12
CA GLN A 691 6.95 40.08 -2.78
C GLN A 691 7.76 41.32 -2.38
N LEU A 692 8.80 41.14 -1.56
CA LEU A 692 9.70 42.21 -1.09
C LEU A 692 10.47 42.86 -2.24
N GLU A 693 10.78 42.09 -3.28
CA GLU A 693 11.50 42.54 -4.49
C GLU A 693 10.55 43.03 -5.59
N GLY A 694 9.24 43.07 -5.31
CA GLY A 694 8.24 43.65 -6.20
C GLY A 694 7.88 42.79 -7.41
N LEU A 695 8.11 41.47 -7.35
CA LEU A 695 7.60 40.54 -8.35
C LEU A 695 6.06 40.49 -8.29
N SER A 696 5.44 40.09 -9.40
CA SER A 696 4.00 39.80 -9.40
C SER A 696 3.67 38.60 -8.53
N ASP A 697 2.47 38.55 -7.96
CA ASP A 697 2.00 37.43 -7.13
C ASP A 697 2.23 36.04 -7.75
N GLY A 698 1.96 35.88 -9.05
CA GLY A 698 2.22 34.62 -9.76
C GLY A 698 3.70 34.24 -9.81
N ALA A 699 4.59 35.21 -10.02
CA ALA A 699 6.04 35.01 -9.98
C ALA A 699 6.53 34.73 -8.56
N SER A 700 5.95 35.37 -7.53
CA SER A 700 6.24 35.03 -6.12
C SER A 700 5.82 33.60 -5.78
N LEU A 701 4.70 33.10 -6.32
CA LEU A 701 4.28 31.70 -6.15
C LEU A 701 5.28 30.73 -6.80
N VAL A 702 5.76 31.04 -8.00
CA VAL A 702 6.81 30.24 -8.67
C VAL A 702 8.09 30.22 -7.85
N LEU A 703 8.52 31.38 -7.35
CA LEU A 703 9.72 31.49 -6.51
C LEU A 703 9.58 30.69 -5.20
N GLY A 704 8.43 30.79 -4.52
CA GLY A 704 8.13 29.99 -3.34
C GLY A 704 8.20 28.49 -3.63
N ASN A 705 7.56 28.03 -4.71
CA ASN A 705 7.64 26.63 -5.11
C ASN A 705 9.07 26.20 -5.46
N ALA A 706 9.86 27.04 -6.13
CA ALA A 706 11.25 26.77 -6.45
C ALA A 706 12.10 26.60 -5.18
N THR A 707 11.97 27.51 -4.21
CA THR A 707 12.72 27.46 -2.94
C THR A 707 12.38 26.20 -2.13
N ALA A 708 11.10 25.84 -2.04
CA ALA A 708 10.66 24.62 -1.37
C ALA A 708 11.15 23.36 -2.10
N SER A 709 11.06 23.34 -3.44
CA SER A 709 11.44 22.19 -4.25
C SER A 709 12.95 21.95 -4.24
N TYR A 710 13.75 23.02 -4.35
CA TYR A 710 15.21 22.94 -4.17
C TYR A 710 15.57 22.31 -2.83
N HIS A 711 14.94 22.76 -1.73
CA HIS A 711 15.21 22.20 -0.42
C HIS A 711 14.86 20.71 -0.33
N ASN A 712 13.71 20.31 -0.89
CA ASN A 712 13.28 18.92 -0.93
C ASN A 712 14.24 18.03 -1.75
N GLN A 713 14.78 18.57 -2.85
CA GLN A 713 15.67 17.84 -3.75
C GLN A 713 17.09 17.72 -3.19
N PHE A 714 17.66 18.81 -2.66
CA PHE A 714 19.07 18.85 -2.29
C PHE A 714 19.32 18.76 -0.78
N GLY A 715 18.29 18.90 0.06
CA GLY A 715 18.42 18.90 1.51
C GLY A 715 19.22 20.09 2.07
N SER A 716 19.39 21.15 1.28
CA SER A 716 20.15 22.36 1.61
C SER A 716 19.27 23.61 1.52
N ILE A 717 19.76 24.71 2.10
CA ILE A 717 19.15 26.04 1.94
C ILE A 717 19.74 26.64 0.65
N PRO A 718 18.92 27.05 -0.33
CA PRO A 718 19.44 27.68 -1.54
C PRO A 718 19.99 29.07 -1.23
N ASP A 719 21.13 29.39 -1.82
CA ASP A 719 21.58 30.78 -1.99
C ASP A 719 21.02 31.37 -3.31
N PRO A 720 21.25 32.66 -3.61
CA PRO A 720 20.76 33.27 -4.84
C PRO A 720 21.24 32.60 -6.14
N ASP A 721 22.48 32.12 -6.19
CA ASP A 721 23.06 31.47 -7.38
C ASP A 721 22.41 30.09 -7.60
N ASP A 722 22.20 29.35 -6.51
CA ASP A 722 21.50 28.06 -6.51
C ASP A 722 20.07 28.20 -7.06
N LEU A 723 19.35 29.23 -6.61
CA LEU A 723 17.97 29.44 -7.02
C LEU A 723 17.86 29.97 -8.45
N ASP A 724 18.80 30.81 -8.91
CA ASP A 724 18.89 31.25 -10.31
C ASP A 724 19.11 30.07 -11.26
N TRP A 725 20.04 29.18 -10.90
CA TRP A 725 20.27 27.94 -11.62
C TRP A 725 19.00 27.08 -11.65
N TYR A 726 18.35 26.90 -10.50
CA TYR A 726 17.16 26.06 -10.39
C TYR A 726 15.99 26.61 -11.22
N LEU A 727 15.77 27.93 -11.21
CA LEU A 727 14.75 28.58 -12.03
C LEU A 727 15.07 28.52 -13.52
N THR A 728 16.35 28.53 -13.90
CA THR A 728 16.78 28.31 -15.28
C THR A 728 16.41 26.91 -15.76
N GLU A 729 16.63 25.90 -14.94
CA GLU A 729 16.35 24.50 -15.29
C GLU A 729 14.91 24.06 -14.94
N TYR A 730 14.06 24.95 -14.39
CA TYR A 730 12.75 24.64 -13.80
C TYR A 730 11.78 23.82 -14.69
N ASP A 731 11.88 23.92 -16.02
CA ASP A 731 11.09 23.16 -17.00
C ASP A 731 11.91 22.10 -17.77
N GLU A 732 13.21 22.01 -17.54
CA GLU A 732 14.15 21.10 -18.19
C GLU A 732 14.75 20.04 -17.24
N LEU A 733 14.58 20.18 -15.92
CA LEU A 733 15.04 19.21 -14.92
C LEU A 733 14.38 17.83 -15.20
N PRO A 734 15.18 16.79 -15.45
CA PRO A 734 14.65 15.46 -15.73
C PRO A 734 14.02 14.87 -14.46
N ASN A 735 12.92 14.14 -14.64
CA ASN A 735 12.34 13.24 -13.62
C ASN A 735 13.19 11.95 -13.47
N GLU A 736 14.51 12.00 -13.71
CA GLU A 736 15.38 10.80 -13.78
C GLU A 736 16.09 10.46 -12.48
#